data_AF-A0A7X6KVK6-F1
#
_entry.id   AF-A0A7X6KVK6-F1
#
_cell.length_a   1.000
_cell.length_b   1.000
_cell.length_c   1.000
_cell.angle_alpha   90.00
_cell.angle_beta   90.00
_cell.angle_gamma   90.00
#
_symmetry.space_group_name_H-M   'P 1'
#
loop_
_entity.id
_entity.type
_entity.pdbx_description
1 polymer ?
#
loop_
_entity_poly.entity_id
_entity_poly.type
_entity_poly.pdbx_seq_one_letter_code
_entity_poly.pdbx_strand_id
1 'polypeptide(L)'
;MTRSGKPNGSIPSERRRDAARVAADALERRERLPLGAIPIDDDAWAHFVERLVWLTPAIAGIDRDVRRAAERGDFGSLRRAGESVAALLERVDETLRPAAMFVHTRRPELERLHVLIGSRCEHWTRQLIGEADARAGRLTDVDDALAALSGPERDPIDPWHAALGVPRSQIADPRGIVSLPLVLAAFHGRLDVLRQLVARLYRPFGVTSLEHLRAVDYTRTLLEAADPIEVAQTAIHVRRLIATQFAEDPEATAAAFCDLLEGVERSHSSIEMILENQKRIAETNRAHTRASLRLDNYRRMVESQVRPWAWVIVRLHTRASGSAPMLSQLLDRLRATHDSLAARFAECIEVEARNAAAHEDNRWDARRQALVGPNADIDVAMLTALTRRAQGLMSGAELGWALACGDLPELTELSHRQVSIPRPMILQMNAALSRFATNDLQVDEWSYDVDTLTVTIRDLPFRKFNPGAQAVLEASMELRDVERFEVRVRGHEQAALVATRATLARATSLWLTALADFTIMPSAVFLPLLVESRLEVEAPDVAARAAAWLALNEAVQCLDDVPWVLLSAGTAPREALRLPACELALTAAALSQAMTVTTGADETVVARAQRAIHGAAVYASQALAGPPDQTAESVHLLARLDGRIRNLWAALPACAPLPTVDREPLA
;
A
#
# COMPACT_ATOMS: atom_id res chain seq x y z
N MET A 1 39.86 -9.78 67.18
CA MET A 1 39.78 -8.63 66.26
C MET A 1 38.57 -8.81 65.35
N THR A 2 37.41 -8.31 65.79
CA THR A 2 36.14 -8.29 65.05
C THR A 2 36.04 -6.93 64.35
N ARG A 3 36.09 -6.92 63.00
CA ARG A 3 35.82 -5.71 62.21
C ARG A 3 34.32 -5.44 62.21
N SER A 4 33.91 -4.53 63.08
CA SER A 4 32.64 -3.80 63.04
C SER A 4 32.57 -2.97 61.75
N GLY A 5 31.79 -3.41 60.77
CA GLY A 5 31.46 -2.63 59.58
C GLY A 5 30.62 -1.41 59.98
N LYS A 6 31.08 -0.22 59.59
CA LYS A 6 30.31 1.02 59.72
C LYS A 6 29.01 0.89 58.89
N PRO A 7 27.88 1.41 59.39
CA PRO A 7 26.63 1.41 58.63
C PRO A 7 26.81 2.23 57.34
N ASN A 8 26.26 1.70 56.26
CA ASN A 8 26.19 2.30 54.93
C ASN A 8 25.92 3.81 55.02
N GLY A 9 26.81 4.61 54.45
CA GLY A 9 26.53 6.02 54.20
C GLY A 9 25.25 6.12 53.38
N SER A 10 24.26 6.85 53.88
CA SER A 10 23.01 7.10 53.16
C SER A 10 23.33 7.65 51.77
N ILE A 11 22.90 6.97 50.71
CA ILE A 11 22.99 7.50 49.35
C ILE A 11 22.34 8.89 49.36
N PRO A 12 23.01 9.93 48.84
CA PRO A 12 22.39 11.24 48.65
C PRO A 12 21.06 11.13 47.90
N SER A 13 20.02 11.81 48.37
CA SER A 13 18.68 11.80 47.77
C SER A 13 18.70 12.12 46.27
N GLU A 14 19.62 12.97 45.83
CA GLU A 14 19.85 13.33 44.43
C GLU A 14 20.21 12.12 43.54
N ARG A 15 21.09 11.23 44.00
CA ARG A 15 21.45 10.01 43.26
C ARG A 15 20.29 9.01 43.21
N ARG A 16 19.43 8.96 44.23
CA ARG A 16 18.21 8.15 44.17
C ARG A 16 17.21 8.69 43.15
N ARG A 17 17.06 10.01 43.08
CA ARG A 17 16.23 10.68 42.06
C ARG A 17 16.75 10.45 40.65
N ASP A 18 18.07 10.50 40.44
CA ASP A 18 18.67 10.17 39.13
C ASP A 18 18.38 8.73 38.68
N ALA A 19 18.42 7.76 39.60
CA ALA A 19 18.09 6.37 39.31
C ALA A 19 16.60 6.17 38.97
N ALA A 20 15.71 6.92 39.63
CA ALA A 20 14.27 6.86 39.39
C ALA A 20 13.82 7.67 38.17
N ARG A 21 14.61 8.66 37.73
CA ARG A 21 14.28 9.52 36.59
C ARG A 21 13.99 8.73 35.33
N VAL A 22 14.78 7.70 35.03
CA VAL A 22 14.57 6.84 33.85
C VAL A 22 13.18 6.18 33.84
N ALA A 23 12.72 5.70 35.01
CA ALA A 23 11.39 5.11 35.15
C ALA A 23 10.27 6.17 35.14
N ALA A 24 10.52 7.35 35.72
CA ALA A 24 9.59 8.48 35.70
C ALA A 24 9.37 9.01 34.28
N ASP A 25 10.45 9.22 33.51
CA ASP A 25 10.39 9.67 32.12
C ASP A 25 9.64 8.66 31.23
N ALA A 26 9.73 7.36 31.54
CA ALA A 26 8.96 6.33 30.84
C ALA A 26 7.47 6.35 31.20
N LEU A 27 7.13 6.59 32.47
CA LEU A 27 5.74 6.76 32.93
C LEU A 27 5.09 8.00 32.31
N GLU A 28 5.82 9.12 32.20
CA GLU A 28 5.32 10.35 31.59
C GLU A 28 5.07 10.21 30.09
N ARG A 29 5.87 9.39 29.39
CA ARG A 29 5.70 9.08 27.97
C ARG A 29 4.57 8.11 27.66
N ARG A 30 3.95 7.51 28.68
CA ARG A 30 2.87 6.55 28.51
C ARG A 30 1.64 7.21 27.89
N GLU A 31 1.23 6.71 26.73
CA GLU A 31 0.05 7.20 26.03
C GLU A 31 -1.21 6.40 26.42
N ARG A 32 -2.39 7.00 26.23
CA ARG A 32 -3.66 6.28 26.37
C ARG A 32 -3.81 5.23 25.26
N LEU A 33 -4.45 4.11 25.57
CA LEU A 33 -4.76 3.09 24.56
C LEU A 33 -5.68 3.69 23.47
N PRO A 34 -5.42 3.38 22.18
CA PRO A 34 -6.22 3.88 21.06
C PRO A 34 -7.64 3.29 21.07
N LEU A 35 -8.55 3.94 20.33
CA LEU A 35 -9.87 3.38 20.05
C LEU A 35 -9.72 2.20 19.07
N GLY A 36 -10.20 1.01 19.46
CA GLY A 36 -10.26 -0.16 18.58
C GLY A 36 -11.38 -0.07 17.55
N ALA A 37 -11.13 -0.57 16.34
CA ALA A 37 -12.07 -0.48 15.21
C ALA A 37 -12.06 -1.71 14.27
N ILE A 38 -11.13 -2.64 14.45
CA ILE A 38 -10.96 -3.80 13.56
C ILE A 38 -11.28 -5.05 14.36
N PRO A 39 -12.16 -5.96 13.91
CA PRO A 39 -12.40 -7.24 14.59
C PRO A 39 -11.21 -8.18 14.40
N ILE A 40 -11.02 -9.11 15.34
CA ILE A 40 -9.99 -10.14 15.27
C ILE A 40 -10.61 -11.53 15.49
N ASP A 41 -9.94 -12.56 15.00
CA ASP A 41 -10.34 -13.95 15.20
C ASP A 41 -9.97 -14.46 16.61
N ASP A 42 -10.79 -15.36 17.14
CA ASP A 42 -10.60 -15.98 18.46
C ASP A 42 -9.23 -16.63 18.63
N ASP A 43 -8.71 -17.31 17.60
CA ASP A 43 -7.42 -17.99 17.66
C ASP A 43 -6.27 -16.97 17.73
N ALA A 44 -6.39 -15.85 17.01
CA ALA A 44 -5.40 -14.78 17.01
C ALA A 44 -5.41 -14.04 18.36
N TRP A 45 -6.59 -13.80 18.93
CA TRP A 45 -6.73 -13.22 20.27
C TRP A 45 -6.22 -14.15 21.36
N ALA A 46 -6.59 -15.44 21.33
CA ALA A 46 -6.10 -16.44 22.28
C ALA A 46 -4.58 -16.54 22.22
N HIS A 47 -4.01 -16.56 21.01
CA HIS A 47 -2.56 -16.55 20.84
C HIS A 47 -1.91 -15.30 21.44
N PHE A 48 -2.51 -14.11 21.26
CA PHE A 48 -2.02 -12.89 21.91
C PHE A 48 -2.05 -13.00 23.45
N VAL A 49 -3.15 -13.51 24.03
CA VAL A 49 -3.26 -13.70 25.48
C VAL A 49 -2.22 -14.70 26.00
N GLU A 50 -1.96 -15.79 25.29
CA GLU A 50 -0.87 -16.72 25.60
C GLU A 50 0.49 -16.02 25.61
N ARG A 51 0.72 -15.09 24.68
CA ARG A 51 1.94 -14.28 24.67
C ARG A 51 2.01 -13.29 25.82
N LEU A 52 0.94 -13.01 26.56
CA LEU A 52 1.01 -12.15 27.76
C LEU A 52 1.50 -12.88 29.00
N VAL A 53 1.68 -14.20 28.96
CA VAL A 53 2.12 -15.03 30.10
C VAL A 53 3.49 -14.61 30.64
N TRP A 54 4.33 -13.91 29.86
CA TRP A 54 5.60 -13.37 30.37
C TRP A 54 5.44 -12.22 31.37
N LEU A 55 4.28 -11.56 31.42
CA LEU A 55 4.06 -10.38 32.29
C LEU A 55 4.20 -10.75 33.77
N THR A 56 3.52 -11.80 34.22
CA THR A 56 3.55 -12.24 35.63
C THR A 56 4.98 -12.53 36.13
N PRO A 57 5.81 -13.37 35.46
CA PRO A 57 7.18 -13.62 35.89
C PRO A 57 8.09 -12.38 35.76
N ALA A 58 7.88 -11.51 34.76
CA ALA A 58 8.64 -10.28 34.62
C ALA A 58 8.36 -9.27 35.75
N ILE A 59 7.09 -9.05 36.08
CA ILE A 59 6.66 -8.19 37.18
C ILE A 59 7.21 -8.72 38.51
N ALA A 60 7.15 -10.04 38.74
CA ALA A 60 7.71 -10.66 39.93
C ALA A 60 9.26 -10.56 40.00
N GLY A 61 9.93 -10.60 38.85
CA GLY A 61 11.37 -10.37 38.73
C GLY A 61 11.76 -8.96 39.17
N ILE A 62 11.14 -7.95 38.56
CA ILE A 62 11.39 -6.54 38.83
C ILE A 62 11.07 -6.19 40.28
N ASP A 63 9.97 -6.73 40.83
CA ASP A 63 9.62 -6.53 42.24
C ASP A 63 10.73 -6.98 43.19
N ARG A 64 11.37 -8.12 42.91
CA ARG A 64 12.50 -8.61 43.71
C ARG A 64 13.73 -7.72 43.52
N ASP A 65 13.99 -7.26 42.30
CA ASP A 65 15.17 -6.43 42.01
C ASP A 65 15.06 -5.04 42.63
N VAL A 66 13.89 -4.41 42.58
CA VAL A 66 13.62 -3.13 43.25
C VAL A 66 13.78 -3.25 44.76
N ARG A 67 13.22 -4.29 45.39
CA ARG A 67 13.39 -4.53 46.84
C ARG A 67 14.85 -4.73 47.22
N ARG A 68 15.58 -5.59 46.49
CA ARG A 68 17.01 -5.83 46.72
C ARG A 68 17.84 -4.57 46.54
N ALA A 69 17.52 -3.74 45.54
CA ALA A 69 18.19 -2.48 45.30
C ALA A 69 17.95 -1.48 46.45
N ALA A 70 16.72 -1.40 46.95
CA ALA A 70 16.37 -0.59 48.12
C ALA A 70 17.08 -1.05 49.40
N GLU A 71 17.17 -2.37 49.63
CA GLU A 71 17.87 -2.98 50.79
C GLU A 71 19.38 -2.76 50.74
N ARG A 72 20.01 -2.97 49.56
CA ARG A 72 21.46 -2.81 49.39
C ARG A 72 21.89 -1.36 49.52
N GLY A 73 21.06 -0.43 49.06
CA GLY A 73 21.36 0.99 49.12
C GLY A 73 22.64 1.34 48.36
N ASP A 74 22.89 0.71 47.19
CA ASP A 74 23.94 1.09 46.24
C ASP A 74 23.34 1.66 44.95
N PHE A 75 23.96 2.69 44.39
CA PHE A 75 23.43 3.44 43.24
C PHE A 75 23.33 2.57 41.97
N GLY A 76 24.27 1.64 41.76
CA GLY A 76 24.27 0.78 40.58
C GLY A 76 23.07 -0.18 40.55
N SER A 77 22.71 -0.76 41.71
CA SER A 77 21.51 -1.59 41.83
C SER A 77 20.22 -0.79 41.67
N LEU A 78 20.14 0.43 42.22
CA LEU A 78 18.97 1.30 42.06
C LEU A 78 18.77 1.71 40.60
N ARG A 79 19.85 2.07 39.89
CA ARG A 79 19.80 2.43 38.48
C ARG A 79 19.32 1.26 37.61
N ARG A 80 19.89 0.06 37.78
CA ARG A 80 19.45 -1.14 37.03
C ARG A 80 17.99 -1.48 37.28
N ALA A 81 17.52 -1.33 38.51
CA ALA A 81 16.11 -1.51 38.83
C ALA A 81 15.23 -0.47 38.12
N GLY A 82 15.63 0.80 38.09
CA GLY A 82 14.95 1.85 37.32
C GLY A 82 14.91 1.58 35.81
N GLU A 83 16.04 1.13 35.23
CA GLU A 83 16.13 0.71 33.82
C GLU A 83 15.20 -0.49 33.53
N SER A 84 15.09 -1.44 34.45
CA SER A 84 14.20 -2.61 34.31
C SER A 84 12.72 -2.22 34.36
N VAL A 85 12.35 -1.25 35.20
CA VAL A 85 10.98 -0.71 35.27
C VAL A 85 10.62 0.02 33.97
N ALA A 86 11.53 0.84 33.45
CA ALA A 86 11.33 1.54 32.18
C ALA A 86 11.19 0.55 31.00
N ALA A 87 12.05 -0.47 30.95
CA ALA A 87 11.99 -1.51 29.92
C ALA A 87 10.68 -2.32 29.97
N LEU A 88 10.14 -2.58 31.17
CA LEU A 88 8.82 -3.22 31.31
C LEU A 88 7.72 -2.33 30.73
N LEU A 89 7.68 -1.05 31.09
CA LEU A 89 6.66 -0.12 30.60
C LEU A 89 6.67 -0.02 29.08
N GLU A 90 7.87 0.14 28.50
CA GLU A 90 8.04 0.20 27.06
C GLU A 90 7.53 -1.09 26.38
N ARG A 91 7.92 -2.26 26.89
CA ARG A 91 7.48 -3.55 26.35
C ARG A 91 5.97 -3.77 26.50
N VAL A 92 5.37 -3.31 27.60
CA VAL A 92 3.93 -3.38 27.84
C VAL A 92 3.18 -2.47 26.87
N ASP A 93 3.65 -1.25 26.67
CA ASP A 93 3.06 -0.32 25.71
C ASP A 93 3.17 -0.87 24.28
N GLU A 94 4.32 -1.43 23.90
CA GLU A 94 4.52 -2.10 22.62
C GLU A 94 3.61 -3.30 22.42
N THR A 95 3.24 -3.98 23.50
CA THR A 95 2.41 -5.19 23.44
C THR A 95 0.91 -4.86 23.44
N LEU A 96 0.45 -4.03 24.37
CA LEU A 96 -0.98 -3.77 24.61
C LEU A 96 -1.56 -2.71 23.68
N ARG A 97 -0.77 -1.72 23.25
CA ARG A 97 -1.27 -0.64 22.37
C ARG A 97 -1.73 -1.17 21.01
N PRO A 98 -1.00 -2.06 20.32
CA PRO A 98 -1.49 -2.68 19.09
C PRO A 98 -2.74 -3.51 19.32
N ALA A 99 -2.80 -4.29 20.40
CA ALA A 99 -3.96 -5.12 20.72
C ALA A 99 -5.24 -4.31 20.92
N ALA A 100 -5.13 -3.12 21.52
CA ALA A 100 -6.26 -2.20 21.69
C ALA A 100 -6.87 -1.70 20.37
N MET A 101 -6.16 -1.82 19.23
CA MET A 101 -6.69 -1.51 17.90
C MET A 101 -7.72 -2.53 17.42
N PHE A 102 -7.57 -3.78 17.87
CA PHE A 102 -8.25 -4.95 17.31
C PHE A 102 -9.40 -5.47 18.16
N VAL A 103 -9.61 -4.94 19.37
CA VAL A 103 -10.66 -5.48 20.25
C VAL A 103 -11.43 -4.38 20.95
N HIS A 104 -12.55 -3.97 20.36
CA HIS A 104 -13.42 -2.97 20.98
C HIS A 104 -14.16 -3.52 22.20
N THR A 105 -14.50 -4.82 22.21
CA THR A 105 -15.27 -5.49 23.27
C THR A 105 -14.45 -5.76 24.54
N ARG A 106 -13.15 -6.02 24.39
CA ARG A 106 -12.19 -6.34 25.47
C ARG A 106 -11.31 -5.15 25.88
N ARG A 107 -11.62 -3.98 25.33
CA ARG A 107 -10.90 -2.75 25.65
C ARG A 107 -10.93 -2.42 27.15
N PRO A 108 -12.06 -2.54 27.89
CA PRO A 108 -12.06 -2.28 29.32
C PRO A 108 -11.07 -3.16 30.09
N GLU A 109 -10.93 -4.42 29.70
CA GLU A 109 -9.99 -5.37 30.30
C GLU A 109 -8.53 -5.02 29.95
N LEU A 110 -8.26 -4.65 28.69
CA LEU A 110 -6.94 -4.15 28.28
C LEU A 110 -6.56 -2.85 29.00
N GLU A 111 -7.48 -1.90 29.11
CA GLU A 111 -7.29 -0.65 29.85
C GLU A 111 -7.05 -0.92 31.34
N ARG A 112 -7.79 -1.86 31.93
CA ARG A 112 -7.58 -2.29 33.31
C ARG A 112 -6.19 -2.89 33.51
N LEU A 113 -5.76 -3.80 32.63
CA LEU A 113 -4.43 -4.40 32.69
C LEU A 113 -3.33 -3.33 32.55
N HIS A 114 -3.49 -2.42 31.59
CA HIS A 114 -2.55 -1.32 31.35
C HIS A 114 -2.43 -0.40 32.58
N VAL A 115 -3.56 -0.01 33.18
CA VAL A 115 -3.61 0.80 34.41
C VAL A 115 -2.94 0.09 35.57
N LEU A 116 -3.25 -1.20 35.79
CA LEU A 116 -2.65 -1.99 36.88
C LEU A 116 -1.12 -2.04 36.79
N ILE A 117 -0.59 -2.29 35.59
CA ILE A 117 0.86 -2.32 35.36
C ILE A 117 1.47 -0.94 35.59
N GLY A 118 0.86 0.11 35.05
CA GLY A 118 1.36 1.48 35.24
C GLY A 118 1.40 1.90 36.71
N SER A 119 0.34 1.60 37.48
CA SER A 119 0.33 1.85 38.93
C SER A 119 1.40 1.05 39.67
N ARG A 120 1.72 -0.16 39.21
CA ARG A 120 2.82 -0.95 39.79
C ARG A 120 4.18 -0.33 39.51
N CYS A 121 4.40 0.13 38.29
CA CYS A 121 5.64 0.82 37.92
C CYS A 121 5.80 2.14 38.68
N GLU A 122 4.74 2.93 38.81
CA GLU A 122 4.73 4.15 39.63
C GLU A 122 5.11 3.86 41.08
N HIS A 123 4.57 2.79 41.66
CA HIS A 123 4.94 2.35 43.00
C HIS A 123 6.43 1.99 43.11
N TRP A 124 6.99 1.24 42.15
CA TRP A 124 8.42 0.93 42.15
C TRP A 124 9.30 2.18 41.99
N THR A 125 8.90 3.13 41.14
CA THR A 125 9.60 4.42 40.99
C THR A 125 9.66 5.19 42.31
N ARG A 126 8.56 5.22 43.09
CA ARG A 126 8.53 5.82 44.44
C ARG A 126 9.39 5.05 45.44
N GLN A 127 9.38 3.72 45.40
CA GLN A 127 10.26 2.90 46.24
C GLN A 127 11.76 3.19 45.99
N LEU A 128 12.16 3.40 44.74
CA LEU A 128 13.55 3.71 44.38
C LEU A 128 14.03 5.04 44.99
N ILE A 129 13.13 6.01 45.20
CA ILE A 129 13.44 7.28 45.89
C ILE A 129 13.28 7.22 47.42
N GLY A 130 12.84 6.08 47.96
CA GLY A 130 12.67 5.87 49.40
C GLY A 130 11.31 6.33 49.94
N GLU A 131 10.35 6.58 49.06
CA GLU A 131 8.98 6.95 49.41
C GLU A 131 8.14 5.67 49.43
N ALA A 132 7.98 5.06 50.61
CA ALA A 132 7.18 3.86 50.77
C ALA A 132 5.70 4.23 50.91
N ASP A 133 4.88 3.88 49.91
CA ASP A 133 3.43 4.04 49.96
C ASP A 133 2.75 2.66 50.05
N ALA A 134 1.71 2.53 50.89
CA ALA A 134 1.15 1.23 51.29
C ALA A 134 0.14 0.62 50.29
N ARG A 135 -0.09 1.25 49.13
CA ARG A 135 -1.10 0.81 48.15
C ARG A 135 -0.52 0.65 46.76
N ALA A 136 0.00 -0.53 46.47
CA ALA A 136 0.21 -1.01 45.10
C ALA A 136 -0.79 -2.15 44.81
N GLY A 137 -1.26 -2.24 43.56
CA GLY A 137 -2.06 -3.39 43.09
C GLY A 137 -1.31 -4.71 43.36
N ARG A 138 -2.05 -5.76 43.72
CA ARG A 138 -1.49 -7.08 44.00
C ARG A 138 -1.16 -7.78 42.68
N LEU A 139 -0.13 -8.64 42.69
CA LEU A 139 0.19 -9.51 41.54
C LEU A 139 -1.03 -10.34 41.09
N THR A 140 -1.86 -10.77 42.05
CA THR A 140 -3.13 -11.46 41.79
C THR A 140 -4.10 -10.63 40.94
N ASP A 141 -4.07 -9.30 41.04
CA ASP A 141 -4.95 -8.44 40.25
C ASP A 141 -4.54 -8.42 38.76
N VAL A 142 -3.25 -8.68 38.46
CA VAL A 142 -2.73 -8.84 37.10
C VAL A 142 -3.15 -10.19 36.53
N ASP A 143 -3.01 -11.28 37.30
CA ASP A 143 -3.45 -12.61 36.88
C ASP A 143 -4.96 -12.65 36.64
N ASP A 144 -5.76 -12.00 37.50
CA ASP A 144 -7.21 -11.85 37.32
C ASP A 144 -7.55 -11.05 36.05
N ALA A 145 -6.78 -10.00 35.75
CA ALA A 145 -6.95 -9.22 34.53
C ALA A 145 -6.59 -10.02 33.27
N LEU A 146 -5.52 -10.83 33.32
CA LEU A 146 -5.15 -11.75 32.23
C LEU A 146 -6.20 -12.84 32.02
N ALA A 147 -6.74 -13.41 33.09
CA ALA A 147 -7.83 -14.38 33.03
C ALA A 147 -9.10 -13.76 32.42
N ALA A 148 -9.41 -12.49 32.72
CA ALA A 148 -10.55 -11.79 32.13
C ALA A 148 -10.43 -11.53 30.62
N LEU A 149 -9.20 -11.49 30.09
CA LEU A 149 -8.96 -11.43 28.64
C LEU A 149 -9.23 -12.78 27.95
N SER A 150 -9.27 -13.88 28.71
CA SER A 150 -9.54 -15.22 28.18
C SER A 150 -11.04 -15.43 28.00
N GLY A 151 -11.49 -15.48 26.74
CA GLY A 151 -12.86 -15.81 26.39
C GLY A 151 -13.14 -15.54 24.91
N PRO A 152 -14.10 -16.24 24.28
CA PRO A 152 -14.39 -16.08 22.87
C PRO A 152 -14.86 -14.66 22.57
N GLU A 153 -14.45 -14.13 21.42
CA GLU A 153 -14.99 -12.96 20.76
C GLU A 153 -16.30 -13.35 20.05
N ARG A 154 -17.31 -12.47 20.09
CA ARG A 154 -18.61 -12.75 19.46
C ARG A 154 -18.70 -12.10 18.09
N ASP A 155 -19.18 -12.94 17.17
CA ASP A 155 -19.43 -12.77 15.74
C ASP A 155 -18.20 -12.44 14.87
N PRO A 156 -17.84 -13.30 13.90
CA PRO A 156 -16.84 -12.98 12.89
C PRO A 156 -17.41 -11.91 11.96
N ILE A 157 -17.22 -10.65 12.33
CA ILE A 157 -17.48 -9.52 11.45
C ILE A 157 -16.34 -9.50 10.42
N ASP A 158 -16.69 -9.47 9.15
CA ASP A 158 -15.75 -9.25 8.05
C ASP A 158 -14.83 -8.03 8.37
N PRO A 159 -13.51 -8.24 8.55
CA PRO A 159 -12.59 -7.17 8.93
C PRO A 159 -12.59 -6.00 7.95
N TRP A 160 -12.85 -6.26 6.67
CA TRP A 160 -12.97 -5.23 5.65
C TRP A 160 -14.23 -4.39 5.81
N HIS A 161 -15.36 -5.03 6.07
CA HIS A 161 -16.62 -4.34 6.31
C HIS A 161 -16.55 -3.51 7.59
N ALA A 162 -15.93 -4.02 8.66
CA ALA A 162 -15.74 -3.26 9.90
C ALA A 162 -14.80 -2.06 9.71
N ALA A 163 -13.66 -2.25 9.04
CA ALA A 163 -12.64 -1.23 8.89
C ALA A 163 -13.01 -0.15 7.86
N LEU A 164 -13.56 -0.56 6.71
CA LEU A 164 -13.80 0.31 5.55
C LEU A 164 -15.28 0.43 5.17
N GLY A 165 -16.19 -0.35 5.75
CA GLY A 165 -17.60 -0.35 5.35
C GLY A 165 -17.88 -1.03 4.01
N VAL A 166 -16.92 -1.79 3.48
CA VAL A 166 -17.05 -2.54 2.21
C VAL A 166 -16.78 -4.02 2.48
N PRO A 167 -17.72 -4.92 2.13
CA PRO A 167 -17.51 -6.36 2.31
C PRO A 167 -16.35 -6.88 1.46
N ARG A 168 -15.55 -7.77 2.03
CA ARG A 168 -14.44 -8.47 1.36
C ARG A 168 -14.86 -9.11 0.05
N SER A 169 -16.07 -9.67 0.00
CA SER A 169 -16.62 -10.32 -1.20
C SER A 169 -16.80 -9.37 -2.39
N GLN A 170 -16.83 -8.05 -2.18
CA GLN A 170 -16.95 -7.05 -3.25
C GLN A 170 -15.60 -6.57 -3.78
N ILE A 171 -14.52 -6.78 -3.01
CA ILE A 171 -13.17 -6.25 -3.28
C ILE A 171 -12.12 -7.36 -3.49
N ALA A 172 -12.55 -8.62 -3.43
CA ALA A 172 -11.74 -9.77 -3.77
C ALA A 172 -11.89 -10.13 -5.25
N ASP A 173 -10.79 -10.54 -5.88
CA ASP A 173 -10.76 -11.08 -7.24
C ASP A 173 -11.41 -12.49 -7.29
N PRO A 174 -11.57 -13.12 -8.47
CA PRO A 174 -12.14 -14.47 -8.59
C PRO A 174 -11.35 -15.56 -7.84
N ARG A 175 -10.08 -15.32 -7.49
CA ARG A 175 -9.26 -16.22 -6.66
C ARG A 175 -9.50 -16.00 -5.17
N GLY A 176 -10.34 -15.02 -4.83
CA GLY A 176 -10.64 -14.62 -3.47
C GLY A 176 -9.55 -13.75 -2.84
N ILE A 177 -8.66 -13.12 -3.61
CA ILE A 177 -7.58 -12.26 -3.12
C ILE A 177 -8.03 -10.80 -3.18
N VAL A 178 -7.91 -10.05 -2.09
CA VAL A 178 -8.24 -8.62 -2.12
C VAL A 178 -7.24 -7.86 -2.99
N SER A 179 -7.80 -7.10 -3.93
CA SER A 179 -7.09 -6.36 -4.95
C SER A 179 -7.21 -4.86 -4.70
N LEU A 180 -6.08 -4.15 -4.66
CA LEU A 180 -6.06 -2.69 -4.50
C LEU A 180 -6.95 -1.98 -5.54
N PRO A 181 -6.88 -2.32 -6.85
CA PRO A 181 -7.83 -1.81 -7.83
C PRO A 181 -9.31 -1.95 -7.43
N LEU A 182 -9.73 -3.09 -6.89
CA LEU A 182 -11.13 -3.28 -6.49
C LEU A 182 -11.50 -2.46 -5.25
N VAL A 183 -10.57 -2.30 -4.30
CA VAL A 183 -10.78 -1.40 -3.15
C VAL A 183 -10.93 0.04 -3.62
N LEU A 184 -10.03 0.52 -4.49
CA LEU A 184 -10.10 1.88 -5.03
C LEU A 184 -11.39 2.12 -5.82
N ALA A 185 -11.83 1.14 -6.62
CA ALA A 185 -13.08 1.22 -7.37
C ALA A 185 -14.31 1.33 -6.44
N ALA A 186 -14.34 0.60 -5.30
CA ALA A 186 -15.43 0.72 -4.32
C ALA A 186 -15.56 2.13 -3.70
N PHE A 187 -14.47 2.91 -3.74
CA PHE A 187 -14.39 4.29 -3.28
C PHE A 187 -14.25 5.31 -4.41
N HIS A 188 -14.56 4.96 -5.65
CA HIS A 188 -14.56 5.91 -6.75
C HIS A 188 -15.46 7.12 -6.43
N GLY A 189 -14.98 8.33 -6.76
CA GLY A 189 -15.63 9.60 -6.39
C GLY A 189 -15.65 9.92 -4.89
N ARG A 190 -15.12 9.05 -4.03
CA ARG A 190 -15.12 9.17 -2.55
C ARG A 190 -13.76 8.81 -1.95
N LEU A 191 -12.66 9.04 -2.68
CA LEU A 191 -11.30 8.74 -2.21
C LEU A 191 -10.94 9.50 -0.92
N ASP A 192 -11.54 10.65 -0.67
CA ASP A 192 -11.40 11.37 0.60
C ASP A 192 -11.95 10.59 1.79
N VAL A 193 -13.06 9.86 1.60
CA VAL A 193 -13.64 8.98 2.63
C VAL A 193 -12.71 7.82 2.89
N LEU A 194 -12.18 7.18 1.84
CA LEU A 194 -11.17 6.12 1.98
C LEU A 194 -9.95 6.62 2.75
N ARG A 195 -9.43 7.78 2.39
CA ARG A 195 -8.31 8.43 3.09
C ARG A 195 -8.60 8.65 4.57
N GLN A 196 -9.81 9.12 4.92
CA GLN A 196 -10.20 9.32 6.31
C GLN A 196 -10.31 8.00 7.09
N LEU A 197 -10.88 6.95 6.48
CA LEU A 197 -11.02 5.63 7.10
C LEU A 197 -9.64 5.01 7.34
N VAL A 198 -8.80 4.99 6.30
CA VAL A 198 -7.41 4.53 6.36
C VAL A 198 -6.62 5.31 7.41
N ALA A 199 -6.72 6.64 7.46
CA ALA A 199 -6.04 7.45 8.47
C ALA A 199 -6.48 7.11 9.90
N ARG A 200 -7.73 6.68 10.13
CA ARG A 200 -8.18 6.19 11.44
C ARG A 200 -7.51 4.86 11.81
N LEU A 201 -7.35 3.95 10.84
CA LEU A 201 -6.65 2.66 11.05
C LEU A 201 -5.18 2.87 11.38
N TYR A 202 -4.54 3.90 10.80
CA TYR A 202 -3.12 4.18 11.01
C TYR A 202 -2.81 5.11 12.19
N ARG A 203 -3.79 5.84 12.71
CA ARG A 203 -3.62 6.73 13.89
C ARG A 203 -2.95 6.03 15.09
N PRO A 204 -3.27 4.78 15.46
CA PRO A 204 -2.61 4.08 16.55
C PRO A 204 -1.10 3.90 16.37
N PHE A 205 -0.64 3.79 15.12
CA PHE A 205 0.78 3.76 14.77
C PHE A 205 1.42 5.14 14.88
N GLY A 206 0.68 6.23 15.14
CA GLY A 206 1.22 7.58 15.26
C GLY A 206 1.65 8.19 13.92
N VAL A 207 0.97 7.82 12.84
CA VAL A 207 1.26 8.27 11.47
C VAL A 207 0.28 9.38 11.09
N THR A 208 0.81 10.51 10.66
CA THR A 208 0.01 11.69 10.26
C THR A 208 -0.22 11.77 8.76
N SER A 209 0.63 11.13 7.95
CA SER A 209 0.49 11.06 6.50
C SER A 209 1.15 9.81 5.93
N LEU A 210 0.36 8.98 5.24
CA LEU A 210 0.85 7.93 4.36
C LEU A 210 0.21 8.16 2.99
N GLU A 211 0.95 7.90 1.91
CA GLU A 211 0.38 7.93 0.56
C GLU A 211 -0.82 7.00 0.51
N HIS A 212 -1.99 7.53 0.12
CA HIS A 212 -3.27 6.83 0.24
C HIS A 212 -3.28 5.46 -0.46
N LEU A 213 -2.64 5.33 -1.63
CA LEU A 213 -2.54 4.06 -2.35
C LEU A 213 -1.75 3.01 -1.56
N ARG A 214 -0.54 3.39 -1.10
CA ARG A 214 0.29 2.51 -0.25
C ARG A 214 -0.42 2.15 1.04
N ALA A 215 -1.11 3.11 1.66
CA ALA A 215 -1.83 2.89 2.89
C ALA A 215 -2.94 1.84 2.76
N VAL A 216 -3.63 1.79 1.61
CA VAL A 216 -4.63 0.76 1.31
C VAL A 216 -3.97 -0.62 1.14
N ASP A 217 -2.85 -0.71 0.42
CA ASP A 217 -2.10 -1.96 0.27
C ASP A 217 -1.69 -2.57 1.62
N TYR A 218 -1.15 -1.76 2.52
CA TYR A 218 -0.78 -2.24 3.86
C TYR A 218 -1.99 -2.45 4.78
N THR A 219 -3.15 -1.83 4.47
CA THR A 219 -4.39 -2.10 5.20
C THR A 219 -4.81 -3.55 4.95
N ARG A 220 -4.68 -4.04 3.71
CA ARG A 220 -4.89 -5.46 3.40
C ARG A 220 -4.04 -6.36 4.27
N THR A 221 -2.75 -6.03 4.40
CA THR A 221 -1.81 -6.79 5.22
C THR A 221 -2.28 -6.91 6.67
N LEU A 222 -2.83 -5.85 7.26
CA LEU A 222 -3.38 -5.88 8.62
C LEU A 222 -4.69 -6.66 8.71
N LEU A 223 -5.61 -6.47 7.76
CA LEU A 223 -6.95 -7.05 7.81
C LEU A 223 -7.00 -8.54 7.42
N GLU A 224 -6.05 -9.01 6.62
CA GLU A 224 -5.97 -10.40 6.16
C GLU A 224 -4.93 -11.24 6.89
N ALA A 225 -4.18 -10.66 7.83
CA ALA A 225 -3.20 -11.41 8.62
C ALA A 225 -3.88 -12.39 9.57
N ALA A 226 -3.31 -13.60 9.64
CA ALA A 226 -3.74 -14.61 10.62
C ALA A 226 -3.41 -14.21 12.08
N ASP A 227 -2.45 -13.30 12.28
CA ASP A 227 -2.19 -12.66 13.57
C ASP A 227 -1.92 -11.16 13.33
N PRO A 228 -2.98 -10.34 13.29
CA PRO A 228 -2.83 -8.92 12.98
C PRO A 228 -2.17 -8.13 14.12
N ILE A 229 -2.19 -8.66 15.36
CA ILE A 229 -1.49 -8.08 16.50
C ILE A 229 0.02 -8.24 16.33
N GLU A 230 0.50 -9.42 15.92
CA GLU A 230 1.92 -9.67 15.60
C GLU A 230 2.42 -8.74 14.48
N VAL A 231 1.61 -8.56 13.43
CA VAL A 231 1.91 -7.62 12.32
C VAL A 231 2.08 -6.20 12.87
N ALA A 232 1.11 -5.72 13.65
CA ALA A 232 1.13 -4.36 14.18
C ALA A 232 2.28 -4.13 15.18
N GLN A 233 2.55 -5.08 16.07
CA GLN A 233 3.69 -5.03 16.99
C GLN A 233 5.03 -4.95 16.25
N THR A 234 5.18 -5.80 15.22
CA THR A 234 6.39 -5.81 14.39
C THR A 234 6.56 -4.50 13.63
N ALA A 235 5.47 -3.95 13.08
CA ALA A 235 5.49 -2.68 12.38
C ALA A 235 5.94 -1.52 13.26
N ILE A 236 5.44 -1.44 14.50
CA ILE A 236 5.87 -0.42 15.48
C ILE A 236 7.36 -0.56 15.79
N HIS A 237 7.82 -1.78 16.08
CA HIS A 237 9.23 -2.03 16.40
C HIS A 237 10.15 -1.66 15.23
N VAL A 238 9.84 -2.13 14.02
CA VAL A 238 10.63 -1.84 12.82
C VAL A 238 10.66 -0.35 12.53
N ARG A 239 9.51 0.34 12.60
CA ARG A 239 9.43 1.79 12.40
C ARG A 239 10.33 2.55 13.38
N ARG A 240 10.28 2.20 14.66
CA ARG A 240 11.13 2.82 15.71
C ARG A 240 12.59 2.55 15.46
N LEU A 241 12.96 1.30 15.19
CA LEU A 241 14.34 0.92 14.88
C LEU A 241 14.88 1.73 13.70
N ILE A 242 14.12 1.83 12.61
CA ILE A 242 14.49 2.63 11.43
C ILE A 242 14.67 4.10 11.83
N ALA A 243 13.70 4.69 12.52
CA ALA A 243 13.77 6.10 12.91
C ALA A 243 15.00 6.41 13.79
N THR A 244 15.28 5.56 14.77
CA THR A 244 16.48 5.68 15.62
C THR A 244 17.75 5.55 14.80
N GLN A 245 17.87 4.50 13.97
CA GLN A 245 19.10 4.26 13.21
C GLN A 245 19.31 5.29 12.09
N PHE A 246 18.24 5.82 11.50
CA PHE A 246 18.28 6.88 10.49
C PHE A 246 18.73 8.21 11.10
N ALA A 247 18.27 8.55 12.31
CA ALA A 247 18.72 9.74 13.02
C ALA A 247 20.23 9.72 13.34
N GLU A 248 20.79 8.53 13.52
CA GLU A 248 22.22 8.33 13.76
C GLU A 248 23.05 8.33 12.46
N ASP A 249 22.61 7.56 11.45
CA ASP A 249 23.30 7.41 10.17
C ASP A 249 22.29 7.14 9.04
N PRO A 250 21.86 8.19 8.31
CA PRO A 250 20.91 8.06 7.20
C PRO A 250 21.39 7.15 6.07
N GLU A 251 22.67 7.26 5.69
CA GLU A 251 23.23 6.55 4.54
C GLU A 251 23.34 5.06 4.81
N ALA A 252 23.86 4.67 5.97
CA ALA A 252 23.96 3.26 6.35
C ALA A 252 22.58 2.63 6.56
N THR A 253 21.61 3.40 7.07
CA THR A 253 20.23 2.97 7.22
C THR A 253 19.58 2.75 5.87
N ALA A 254 19.69 3.69 4.93
CA ALA A 254 19.16 3.54 3.58
C ALA A 254 19.79 2.35 2.84
N ALA A 255 21.10 2.15 3.01
CA ALA A 255 21.86 1.04 2.44
C ALA A 255 21.39 -0.33 2.94
N ALA A 256 20.81 -0.41 4.14
CA ALA A 256 20.25 -1.65 4.68
C ALA A 256 19.08 -2.18 3.83
N PHE A 257 18.35 -1.28 3.15
CA PHE A 257 17.16 -1.61 2.36
C PHE A 257 17.44 -1.84 0.87
N CYS A 258 18.64 -1.56 0.37
CA CYS A 258 18.97 -1.75 -1.05
C CYS A 258 18.78 -3.21 -1.50
N ASP A 259 19.31 -4.18 -0.75
CA ASP A 259 19.15 -5.61 -1.07
C ASP A 259 17.67 -6.05 -1.07
N LEU A 260 16.83 -5.44 -0.23
CA LEU A 260 15.39 -5.69 -0.24
C LEU A 260 14.76 -5.19 -1.52
N LEU A 261 15.05 -3.95 -1.92
CA LEU A 261 14.56 -3.33 -3.16
C LEU A 261 15.00 -4.13 -4.39
N GLU A 262 16.26 -4.55 -4.43
CA GLU A 262 16.81 -5.38 -5.52
C GLU A 262 16.25 -6.81 -5.51
N GLY A 263 15.77 -7.29 -4.35
CA GLY A 263 15.18 -8.61 -4.17
C GLY A 263 13.68 -8.70 -4.44
N VAL A 264 12.97 -7.57 -4.67
CA VAL A 264 11.50 -7.53 -4.70
C VAL A 264 10.91 -8.49 -5.74
N GLU A 265 11.47 -8.60 -6.94
CA GLU A 265 10.92 -9.49 -7.98
C GLU A 265 11.05 -10.97 -7.61
N ARG A 266 12.20 -11.37 -7.04
CA ARG A 266 12.41 -12.73 -6.53
C ARG A 266 11.48 -13.05 -5.35
N SER A 267 11.28 -12.08 -4.48
CA SER A 267 10.31 -12.13 -3.38
C SER A 267 8.89 -12.33 -3.93
N HIS A 268 8.48 -11.54 -4.92
CA HIS A 268 7.16 -11.62 -5.55
C HIS A 268 6.90 -12.98 -6.20
N SER A 269 7.83 -13.47 -7.04
CA SER A 269 7.73 -14.80 -7.64
C SER A 269 7.61 -15.91 -6.58
N SER A 270 8.31 -15.76 -5.45
CA SER A 270 8.19 -16.71 -4.35
C SER A 270 6.81 -16.67 -3.69
N ILE A 271 6.19 -15.49 -3.56
CA ILE A 271 4.83 -15.33 -3.03
C ILE A 271 3.80 -15.98 -3.96
N GLU A 272 3.90 -15.78 -5.28
CA GLU A 272 3.00 -16.42 -6.25
C GLU A 272 3.05 -17.96 -6.12
N MET A 273 4.25 -18.52 -6.00
CA MET A 273 4.41 -19.96 -5.78
C MET A 273 3.84 -20.44 -4.44
N ILE A 274 3.95 -19.64 -3.37
CA ILE A 274 3.33 -19.95 -2.08
C ILE A 274 1.80 -19.98 -2.21
N LEU A 275 1.20 -18.99 -2.90
CA LEU A 275 -0.23 -18.93 -3.14
C LEU A 275 -0.72 -20.13 -3.98
N GLU A 276 0.02 -20.50 -5.03
CA GLU A 276 -0.30 -21.67 -5.83
C GLU A 276 -0.20 -22.97 -5.00
N ASN A 277 0.84 -23.12 -4.20
CA ASN A 277 0.97 -24.25 -3.28
C ASN A 277 -0.16 -24.29 -2.25
N GLN A 278 -0.61 -23.14 -1.72
CA GLN A 278 -1.76 -23.07 -0.80
C GLN A 278 -3.04 -23.58 -1.48
N LYS A 279 -3.30 -23.16 -2.74
CA LYS A 279 -4.41 -23.68 -3.53
C LYS A 279 -4.31 -25.20 -3.71
N ARG A 280 -3.14 -25.71 -4.08
CA ARG A 280 -2.89 -27.15 -4.25
C ARG A 280 -3.03 -27.94 -2.94
N ILE A 281 -2.67 -27.34 -1.80
CA ILE A 281 -2.89 -27.94 -0.47
C ILE A 281 -4.39 -28.10 -0.18
N ALA A 282 -5.21 -27.12 -0.56
CA ALA A 282 -6.66 -27.16 -0.39
C ALA A 282 -7.34 -28.20 -1.30
N GLU A 283 -6.82 -28.39 -2.52
CA GLU A 283 -7.39 -29.30 -3.52
C GLU A 283 -6.96 -30.76 -3.33
N THR A 284 -5.82 -31.03 -2.69
CA THR A 284 -5.26 -32.38 -2.59
C THR A 284 -5.70 -33.14 -1.34
N ASN A 285 -6.19 -34.36 -1.53
CA ASN A 285 -6.56 -35.27 -0.44
C ASN A 285 -5.37 -36.10 0.10
N ARG A 286 -4.18 -36.02 -0.52
CA ARG A 286 -3.02 -36.81 -0.12
C ARG A 286 -2.23 -36.13 0.99
N ALA A 287 -2.21 -36.73 2.18
CA ALA A 287 -1.52 -36.17 3.36
C ALA A 287 -0.03 -35.89 3.12
N HIS A 288 0.70 -36.82 2.48
CA HIS A 288 2.11 -36.62 2.12
C HIS A 288 2.30 -35.40 1.21
N THR A 289 1.48 -35.26 0.15
CA THR A 289 1.55 -34.11 -0.75
C THR A 289 1.29 -32.80 -0.03
N ARG A 290 0.30 -32.74 0.88
CA ARG A 290 0.06 -31.55 1.71
C ARG A 290 1.26 -31.21 2.59
N ALA A 291 1.86 -32.21 3.24
CA ALA A 291 3.03 -32.03 4.09
C ALA A 291 4.23 -31.49 3.29
N SER A 292 4.52 -32.07 2.12
CA SER A 292 5.62 -31.61 1.25
C SER A 292 5.39 -30.19 0.73
N LEU A 293 4.16 -29.84 0.32
CA LEU A 293 3.82 -28.48 -0.10
C LEU A 293 3.94 -27.46 1.05
N ARG A 294 3.57 -27.84 2.28
CA ARG A 294 3.77 -26.99 3.47
C ARG A 294 5.25 -26.77 3.77
N LEU A 295 6.07 -27.82 3.64
CA LEU A 295 7.51 -27.73 3.79
C LEU A 295 8.14 -26.80 2.72
N ASP A 296 7.69 -26.89 1.47
CA ASP A 296 8.13 -25.97 0.41
C ASP A 296 7.70 -24.52 0.67
N ASN A 297 6.47 -24.30 1.12
CA ASN A 297 5.98 -22.98 1.52
C ASN A 297 6.82 -22.37 2.63
N TYR A 298 7.11 -23.15 3.68
CA TYR A 298 7.99 -22.73 4.76
C TYR A 298 9.39 -22.35 4.22
N ARG A 299 10.01 -23.20 3.40
CA ARG A 299 11.33 -22.93 2.81
C ARG A 299 11.33 -21.62 2.03
N ARG A 300 10.33 -21.41 1.16
CA ARG A 300 10.21 -20.18 0.34
C ARG A 300 10.01 -18.95 1.21
N MET A 301 9.17 -19.05 2.23
CA MET A 301 8.94 -17.97 3.19
C MET A 301 10.26 -17.60 3.91
N VAL A 302 10.96 -18.59 4.46
CA VAL A 302 12.18 -18.30 5.23
C VAL A 302 13.32 -17.77 4.34
N GLU A 303 13.51 -18.31 3.14
CA GLU A 303 14.62 -17.92 2.26
C GLU A 303 14.38 -16.62 1.49
N SER A 304 13.17 -16.42 0.96
CA SER A 304 12.86 -15.30 0.07
C SER A 304 12.31 -14.09 0.82
N GLN A 305 11.73 -14.29 2.00
CA GLN A 305 11.09 -13.23 2.79
C GLN A 305 11.86 -12.98 4.09
N VAL A 306 11.91 -13.96 4.99
CA VAL A 306 12.46 -13.80 6.35
C VAL A 306 13.94 -13.47 6.31
N ARG A 307 14.74 -14.18 5.50
CA ARG A 307 16.20 -14.01 5.44
C ARG A 307 16.61 -12.59 5.03
N PRO A 308 16.07 -11.99 3.94
CA PRO A 308 16.34 -10.58 3.62
C PRO A 308 15.99 -9.62 4.77
N TRP A 309 14.81 -9.74 5.38
CA TRP A 309 14.39 -8.82 6.46
C TRP A 309 15.18 -9.00 7.75
N ALA A 310 15.43 -10.23 8.16
CA ALA A 310 16.31 -10.53 9.27
C ALA A 310 17.71 -9.94 9.04
N TRP A 311 18.21 -9.98 7.80
CA TRP A 311 19.49 -9.35 7.48
C TRP A 311 19.43 -7.84 7.60
N VAL A 312 18.36 -7.19 7.14
CA VAL A 312 18.14 -5.75 7.34
C VAL A 312 18.17 -5.39 8.82
N ILE A 313 17.44 -6.13 9.67
CA ILE A 313 17.44 -5.92 11.12
C ILE A 313 18.86 -6.00 11.69
N VAL A 314 19.61 -7.04 11.33
CA VAL A 314 21.02 -7.18 11.77
C VAL A 314 21.87 -6.00 11.28
N ARG A 315 21.69 -5.54 10.04
CA ARG A 315 22.44 -4.40 9.49
C ARG A 315 22.11 -3.08 10.18
N LEU A 316 20.84 -2.88 10.54
CA LEU A 316 20.41 -1.72 11.32
C LEU A 316 21.12 -1.70 12.68
N HIS A 317 21.28 -2.83 13.36
CA HIS A 317 21.96 -2.88 14.67
C HIS A 317 23.49 -2.89 14.61
N THR A 318 24.07 -3.59 13.63
CA THR A 318 25.52 -3.88 13.61
C THR A 318 26.30 -3.09 12.58
N ARG A 319 25.60 -2.37 11.70
CA ARG A 319 26.17 -1.67 10.52
C ARG A 319 26.97 -2.60 9.61
N ALA A 320 26.65 -3.89 9.62
CA ALA A 320 27.29 -4.86 8.74
C ALA A 320 27.01 -4.53 7.26
N SER A 321 28.01 -4.80 6.41
CA SER A 321 27.94 -4.61 4.96
C SER A 321 27.94 -5.95 4.23
N GLY A 322 27.53 -5.92 2.96
CA GLY A 322 27.47 -7.08 2.08
C GLY A 322 26.13 -7.82 2.10
N SER A 323 26.09 -8.92 1.35
CA SER A 323 24.89 -9.71 1.11
C SER A 323 24.46 -10.54 2.32
N ALA A 324 23.18 -10.90 2.35
CA ALA A 324 22.62 -11.73 3.41
C ALA A 324 23.37 -13.07 3.54
N PRO A 325 23.88 -13.41 4.74
CA PRO A 325 24.61 -14.66 4.96
C PRO A 325 23.69 -15.89 4.88
N MET A 326 24.26 -17.08 5.05
CA MET A 326 23.48 -18.31 5.16
C MET A 326 22.61 -18.28 6.42
N LEU A 327 21.46 -18.98 6.41
CA LEU A 327 20.50 -18.96 7.52
C LEU A 327 21.10 -19.31 8.89
N SER A 328 22.02 -20.28 8.96
CA SER A 328 22.69 -20.63 10.22
C SER A 328 23.52 -19.48 10.77
N GLN A 329 24.33 -18.84 9.92
CA GLN A 329 25.12 -17.65 10.29
C GLN A 329 24.23 -16.46 10.63
N LEU A 330 23.10 -16.29 9.93
CA LEU A 330 22.14 -15.24 10.21
C LEU A 330 21.47 -15.44 11.58
N LEU A 331 21.10 -16.68 11.90
CA LEU A 331 20.53 -17.06 13.19
C LEU A 331 21.47 -16.71 14.35
N ASP A 332 22.76 -17.03 14.21
CA ASP A 332 23.77 -16.68 15.22
C ASP A 332 23.89 -15.15 15.39
N ARG A 333 23.86 -14.40 14.28
CA ARG A 333 23.91 -12.93 14.32
C ARG A 333 22.67 -12.31 14.95
N LEU A 334 21.48 -12.80 14.64
CA LEU A 334 20.22 -12.35 15.25
C LEU A 334 20.23 -12.57 16.77
N ARG A 335 20.69 -13.75 17.22
CA ARG A 335 20.82 -14.07 18.65
C ARG A 335 21.83 -13.17 19.36
N ALA A 336 22.89 -12.74 18.66
CA ALA A 336 23.90 -11.84 19.20
C ALA A 336 23.46 -10.37 19.27
N THR A 337 22.38 -9.97 18.56
CA THR A 337 21.88 -8.59 18.58
C THR A 337 21.29 -8.19 19.94
N HIS A 338 20.80 -9.16 20.73
CA HIS A 338 20.11 -8.93 22.01
C HIS A 338 18.87 -8.01 21.92
N ASP A 339 18.30 -7.87 20.71
CA ASP A 339 17.06 -7.15 20.44
C ASP A 339 15.86 -8.12 20.36
N SER A 340 14.68 -7.68 20.82
CA SER A 340 13.50 -8.53 20.89
C SER A 340 12.89 -8.85 19.52
N LEU A 341 13.00 -7.94 18.55
CA LEU A 341 12.59 -8.19 17.17
C LEU A 341 13.56 -9.17 16.50
N ALA A 342 14.86 -9.00 16.69
CA ALA A 342 15.87 -9.95 16.21
C ALA A 342 15.63 -11.36 16.78
N ALA A 343 15.28 -11.48 18.07
CA ALA A 343 14.91 -12.75 18.69
C ALA A 343 13.65 -13.37 18.06
N ARG A 344 12.61 -12.58 17.76
CA ARG A 344 11.39 -13.08 17.08
C ARG A 344 11.67 -13.61 15.68
N PHE A 345 12.54 -12.93 14.91
CA PHE A 345 12.98 -13.42 13.61
C PHE A 345 13.80 -14.72 13.74
N ALA A 346 14.68 -14.81 14.75
CA ALA A 346 15.44 -16.03 15.02
C ALA A 346 14.54 -17.23 15.34
N GLU A 347 13.45 -17.03 16.08
CA GLU A 347 12.47 -18.07 16.42
C GLU A 347 11.69 -18.60 15.19
N CYS A 348 11.71 -17.90 14.07
CA CYS A 348 11.09 -18.36 12.83
C CYS A 348 12.03 -19.20 11.95
N ILE A 349 13.32 -19.22 12.25
CA ILE A 349 14.34 -19.91 11.46
C ILE A 349 14.61 -21.28 12.08
N GLU A 350 13.89 -22.29 11.57
CA GLU A 350 14.18 -23.70 11.80
C GLU A 350 15.08 -24.24 10.69
N VAL A 351 16.38 -24.34 10.98
CA VAL A 351 17.43 -24.72 10.03
C VAL A 351 17.27 -26.17 9.57
N GLU A 352 16.83 -27.06 10.47
CA GLU A 352 16.63 -28.48 10.15
C GLU A 352 15.49 -28.67 9.16
N ALA A 353 14.36 -28.00 9.38
CA ALA A 353 13.23 -28.00 8.45
C ALA A 353 13.62 -27.43 7.08
N ARG A 354 14.37 -26.32 7.05
CA ARG A 354 14.85 -25.75 5.80
C ARG A 354 15.76 -26.72 5.05
N ASN A 355 16.69 -27.39 5.74
CA ASN A 355 17.60 -28.34 5.11
C ASN A 355 16.86 -29.59 4.65
N ALA A 356 15.89 -30.08 5.42
CA ALA A 356 15.00 -31.17 5.00
C ALA A 356 14.28 -30.83 3.68
N ALA A 357 13.82 -29.58 3.51
CA ALA A 357 13.18 -29.12 2.27
C ALA A 357 14.13 -29.10 1.05
N ALA A 358 15.45 -29.13 1.26
CA ALA A 358 16.45 -29.18 0.19
C ALA A 358 16.81 -30.62 -0.23
N HIS A 359 16.36 -31.64 0.50
CA HIS A 359 16.63 -33.05 0.23
C HIS A 359 15.35 -33.80 -0.13
N GLU A 360 15.39 -34.63 -1.18
CA GLU A 360 14.20 -35.34 -1.70
C GLU A 360 13.83 -36.61 -0.90
N ASP A 361 14.59 -36.96 0.13
CA ASP A 361 14.49 -38.25 0.83
C ASP A 361 13.45 -38.30 1.97
N ASN A 362 12.61 -37.27 2.12
CA ASN A 362 11.64 -37.19 3.22
C ASN A 362 10.47 -38.17 3.03
N ARG A 363 10.17 -38.94 4.07
CA ARG A 363 9.08 -39.94 4.08
C ARG A 363 7.94 -39.45 4.96
N TRP A 364 6.70 -39.68 4.54
CA TRP A 364 5.54 -39.33 5.38
C TRP A 364 5.27 -40.40 6.45
N ASP A 365 5.28 -40.01 7.72
CA ASP A 365 4.78 -40.81 8.84
C ASP A 365 3.36 -40.36 9.22
N ALA A 366 2.37 -41.16 8.82
CA ALA A 366 0.96 -40.89 9.08
C ALA A 366 0.57 -40.97 10.57
N ARG A 367 1.31 -41.71 11.41
CA ARG A 367 1.01 -41.82 12.85
C ARG A 367 1.47 -40.59 13.59
N ARG A 368 2.66 -40.08 13.23
CA ARG A 368 3.25 -38.87 13.85
C ARG A 368 2.80 -37.57 13.19
N GLN A 369 2.14 -37.65 12.03
CA GLN A 369 1.83 -36.50 11.18
C GLN A 369 3.08 -35.66 10.85
N ALA A 370 4.20 -36.35 10.57
CA ALA A 370 5.51 -35.74 10.40
C ALA A 370 6.20 -36.22 9.10
N LEU A 371 7.09 -35.38 8.58
CA LEU A 371 8.04 -35.77 7.53
C LEU A 371 9.32 -36.27 8.19
N VAL A 372 9.61 -37.55 8.02
CA VAL A 372 10.78 -38.23 8.59
C VAL A 372 11.89 -38.24 7.55
N GLY A 373 12.97 -37.53 7.85
CA GLY A 373 14.17 -37.45 7.02
C GLY A 373 15.40 -38.05 7.70
N PRO A 374 16.55 -38.13 7.00
CA PRO A 374 17.80 -38.65 7.57
C PRO A 374 18.33 -37.84 8.75
N ASN A 375 18.04 -36.53 8.78
CA ASN A 375 18.65 -35.58 9.71
C ASN A 375 17.67 -35.05 10.76
N ALA A 376 16.36 -35.06 10.49
CA ALA A 376 15.33 -34.55 11.40
C ALA A 376 13.94 -35.10 11.07
N ASP A 377 13.09 -35.17 12.10
CA ASP A 377 11.65 -35.40 11.98
C ASP A 377 10.94 -34.04 12.04
N ILE A 378 10.23 -33.68 10.98
CA ILE A 378 9.59 -32.38 10.85
C ILE A 378 8.08 -32.52 11.06
N ASP A 379 7.59 -32.01 12.19
CA ASP A 379 6.16 -31.92 12.50
C ASP A 379 5.46 -30.88 11.62
N VAL A 380 4.32 -31.27 11.04
CA VAL A 380 3.50 -30.41 10.18
C VAL A 380 2.80 -29.29 10.97
N ALA A 381 2.44 -29.54 12.24
CA ALA A 381 1.84 -28.49 13.08
C ALA A 381 2.86 -27.39 13.38
N MET A 382 4.09 -27.78 13.77
CA MET A 382 5.23 -26.87 13.88
C MET A 382 5.47 -26.06 12.59
N LEU A 383 5.53 -26.69 11.41
CA LEU A 383 5.73 -25.97 10.13
C LEU A 383 4.65 -24.92 9.86
N THR A 384 3.40 -25.27 10.18
CA THR A 384 2.25 -24.37 9.99
C THR A 384 2.37 -23.16 10.92
N ALA A 385 2.71 -23.38 12.19
CA ALA A 385 2.94 -22.31 13.15
C ALA A 385 4.11 -21.41 12.74
N LEU A 386 5.24 -21.98 12.31
CA LEU A 386 6.42 -21.25 11.86
C LEU A 386 6.11 -20.40 10.61
N THR A 387 5.40 -20.96 9.64
CA THR A 387 5.04 -20.23 8.41
C THR A 387 4.07 -19.09 8.72
N ARG A 388 3.07 -19.32 9.57
CA ARG A 388 2.13 -18.28 10.02
C ARG A 388 2.88 -17.13 10.71
N ARG A 389 3.80 -17.46 11.61
CA ARG A 389 4.59 -16.47 12.34
C ARG A 389 5.52 -15.70 11.42
N ALA A 390 6.23 -16.40 10.53
CA ALA A 390 7.09 -15.79 9.52
C ALA A 390 6.31 -14.80 8.65
N GLN A 391 5.12 -15.18 8.18
CA GLN A 391 4.25 -14.29 7.42
C GLN A 391 3.85 -13.03 8.23
N GLY A 392 3.45 -13.19 9.49
CA GLY A 392 3.10 -12.07 10.37
C GLY A 392 4.27 -11.10 10.61
N LEU A 393 5.47 -11.61 10.89
CA LEU A 393 6.67 -10.78 11.06
C LEU A 393 7.04 -10.05 9.77
N MET A 394 6.97 -10.74 8.65
CA MET A 394 7.28 -10.18 7.32
C MET A 394 6.34 -9.05 6.94
N SER A 395 5.04 -9.33 7.01
CA SER A 395 3.97 -8.37 6.80
C SER A 395 4.10 -7.16 7.72
N GLY A 396 4.45 -7.39 8.99
CA GLY A 396 4.69 -6.31 9.94
C GLY A 396 5.95 -5.51 9.64
N ALA A 397 7.02 -6.14 9.18
CA ALA A 397 8.26 -5.45 8.85
C ALA A 397 8.11 -4.57 7.60
N GLU A 398 7.44 -5.07 6.57
CA GLU A 398 7.08 -4.31 5.37
C GLU A 398 6.21 -3.10 5.72
N LEU A 399 5.18 -3.31 6.53
CA LEU A 399 4.34 -2.22 7.03
C LEU A 399 5.17 -1.22 7.85
N GLY A 400 6.01 -1.68 8.77
CA GLY A 400 6.84 -0.80 9.61
C GLY A 400 7.80 0.06 8.80
N TRP A 401 8.42 -0.51 7.76
CA TRP A 401 9.26 0.23 6.82
C TRP A 401 8.45 1.24 6.01
N ALA A 402 7.27 0.87 5.52
CA ALA A 402 6.41 1.79 4.80
C ALA A 402 5.95 2.97 5.66
N LEU A 403 5.63 2.73 6.93
CA LEU A 403 5.32 3.79 7.89
C LEU A 403 6.53 4.69 8.11
N ALA A 404 7.72 4.11 8.30
CA ALA A 404 8.96 4.88 8.47
C ALA A 404 9.26 5.76 7.25
N CYS A 405 9.09 5.25 6.03
CA CYS A 405 9.20 6.02 4.80
C CYS A 405 8.16 7.15 4.68
N GLY A 406 6.99 6.98 5.29
CA GLY A 406 5.97 8.03 5.37
C GLY A 406 6.36 9.18 6.31
N ASP A 407 7.06 8.86 7.42
CA ASP A 407 7.55 9.87 8.36
C ASP A 407 8.89 10.49 7.94
N LEU A 408 9.69 9.75 7.17
CA LEU A 408 11.03 10.10 6.71
C LEU A 408 11.12 9.97 5.18
N PRO A 409 10.56 10.92 4.40
CA PRO A 409 10.61 10.87 2.94
C PRO A 409 12.03 10.74 2.38
N GLU A 410 13.03 11.32 3.07
CA GLU A 410 14.44 11.25 2.72
C GLU A 410 14.98 9.82 2.71
N LEU A 411 14.44 8.93 3.55
CA LEU A 411 14.81 7.51 3.54
C LEU A 411 14.46 6.87 2.20
N THR A 412 13.27 7.17 1.67
CA THR A 412 12.82 6.64 0.37
C THR A 412 13.74 7.13 -0.75
N GLU A 413 14.07 8.42 -0.75
CA GLU A 413 14.95 9.01 -1.76
C GLU A 413 16.36 8.44 -1.70
N LEU A 414 16.96 8.34 -0.52
CA LEU A 414 18.31 7.78 -0.34
C LEU A 414 18.37 6.31 -0.72
N SER A 415 17.39 5.50 -0.29
CA SER A 415 17.34 4.08 -0.67
C SER A 415 17.23 3.91 -2.18
N HIS A 416 16.41 4.70 -2.87
CA HIS A 416 16.30 4.62 -4.34
C HIS A 416 17.56 5.09 -5.07
N ARG A 417 18.28 6.11 -4.55
CA ARG A 417 19.54 6.58 -5.15
C ARG A 417 20.66 5.54 -5.08
N GLN A 418 20.65 4.70 -4.05
CA GLN A 418 21.69 3.69 -3.82
C GLN A 418 21.41 2.36 -4.53
N VAL A 419 20.20 2.13 -5.04
CA VAL A 419 19.86 0.91 -5.80
C VAL A 419 20.51 0.95 -7.19
N SER A 420 21.12 -0.16 -7.57
CA SER A 420 21.87 -0.28 -8.82
C SER A 420 20.99 -0.58 -10.05
N ILE A 421 19.75 -1.01 -9.82
CA ILE A 421 18.79 -1.41 -10.86
C ILE A 421 17.65 -0.38 -11.03
N PRO A 422 17.01 -0.32 -12.20
CA PRO A 422 15.74 0.38 -12.36
C PRO A 422 14.70 -0.10 -11.33
N ARG A 423 13.70 0.74 -11.03
CA ARG A 423 12.62 0.39 -10.09
C ARG A 423 12.03 -0.98 -10.46
N PRO A 424 11.82 -1.91 -9.52
CA PRO A 424 11.27 -3.24 -9.82
C PRO A 424 9.97 -3.17 -10.62
N MET A 425 9.85 -4.00 -11.67
CA MET A 425 8.73 -3.96 -12.61
C MET A 425 7.40 -4.16 -11.89
N ILE A 426 7.35 -5.07 -10.91
CA ILE A 426 6.12 -5.35 -10.16
C ILE A 426 5.58 -4.13 -9.39
N LEU A 427 6.46 -3.27 -8.87
CA LEU A 427 6.05 -2.05 -8.18
C LEU A 427 5.50 -1.01 -9.16
N GLN A 428 6.06 -0.94 -10.37
CA GLN A 428 5.54 -0.10 -11.45
C GLN A 428 4.20 -0.63 -11.95
N MET A 429 4.07 -1.95 -12.08
CA MET A 429 2.85 -2.63 -12.52
C MET A 429 1.69 -2.38 -11.56
N ASN A 430 1.89 -2.54 -10.26
CA ASN A 430 0.84 -2.27 -9.27
C ASN A 430 0.38 -0.80 -9.29
N ALA A 431 1.31 0.14 -9.46
CA ALA A 431 0.98 1.56 -9.62
C ALA A 431 0.18 1.82 -10.90
N ALA A 432 0.58 1.21 -12.01
CA ALA A 432 -0.11 1.31 -13.29
C ALA A 432 -1.54 0.74 -13.25
N LEU A 433 -1.72 -0.47 -12.69
CA LEU A 433 -3.03 -1.10 -12.55
C LEU A 433 -3.98 -0.29 -11.64
N SER A 434 -3.44 0.41 -10.65
CA SER A 434 -4.22 1.29 -9.78
C SER A 434 -4.84 2.47 -10.53
N ARG A 435 -4.25 2.91 -11.66
CA ARG A 435 -4.80 4.00 -12.50
C ARG A 435 -6.12 3.63 -13.15
N PHE A 436 -6.34 2.36 -13.48
CA PHE A 436 -7.63 1.89 -13.97
C PHE A 436 -8.72 2.08 -12.91
N ALA A 437 -8.43 1.69 -11.67
CA ALA A 437 -9.40 1.82 -10.59
C ALA A 437 -9.71 3.26 -10.19
N THR A 438 -8.73 4.16 -10.18
CA THR A 438 -8.98 5.58 -9.92
C THR A 438 -9.91 6.20 -10.98
N ASN A 439 -9.92 5.63 -12.19
CA ASN A 439 -10.79 5.99 -13.31
C ASN A 439 -12.09 5.14 -13.37
N ASP A 440 -12.54 4.55 -12.25
CA ASP A 440 -13.76 3.73 -12.14
C ASP A 440 -13.75 2.45 -13.01
N LEU A 441 -12.57 1.90 -13.31
CA LEU A 441 -12.47 0.64 -14.05
C LEU A 441 -12.07 -0.51 -13.14
N GLN A 442 -12.87 -1.58 -13.18
CA GLN A 442 -12.61 -2.79 -12.42
C GLN A 442 -11.73 -3.72 -13.25
N VAL A 443 -10.47 -3.83 -12.86
CA VAL A 443 -9.51 -4.78 -13.43
C VAL A 443 -9.83 -6.17 -12.90
N ASP A 444 -10.20 -7.10 -13.79
CA ASP A 444 -10.44 -8.49 -13.46
C ASP A 444 -9.14 -9.31 -13.60
N GLU A 445 -8.36 -9.08 -14.68
CA GLU A 445 -7.12 -9.81 -14.96
C GLU A 445 -6.10 -8.90 -15.67
N TRP A 446 -4.82 -9.25 -15.62
CA TRP A 446 -3.77 -8.58 -16.40
C TRP A 446 -2.65 -9.56 -16.76
N SER A 447 -1.93 -9.26 -17.83
CA SER A 447 -0.73 -9.99 -18.25
C SER A 447 0.27 -9.06 -18.90
N TYR A 448 1.56 -9.34 -18.71
CA TYR A 448 2.65 -8.63 -19.36
C TYR A 448 3.49 -9.62 -20.16
N ASP A 449 3.54 -9.45 -21.49
CA ASP A 449 4.28 -10.30 -22.42
C ASP A 449 4.91 -9.46 -23.53
N VAL A 450 6.17 -9.73 -23.88
CA VAL A 450 6.95 -9.06 -24.95
C VAL A 450 6.60 -7.56 -25.12
N ASP A 451 6.86 -6.76 -24.09
CA ASP A 451 6.63 -5.31 -24.05
C ASP A 451 5.16 -4.87 -24.24
N THR A 452 4.21 -5.79 -24.10
CA THR A 452 2.77 -5.54 -24.17
C THR A 452 2.12 -5.80 -22.83
N LEU A 453 1.47 -4.76 -22.27
CA LEU A 453 0.58 -4.91 -21.12
C LEU A 453 -0.86 -5.11 -21.61
N THR A 454 -1.46 -6.26 -21.28
CA THR A 454 -2.88 -6.52 -21.47
C THR A 454 -3.61 -6.40 -20.14
N VAL A 455 -4.66 -5.59 -20.09
CA VAL A 455 -5.54 -5.40 -18.93
C VAL A 455 -6.96 -5.78 -19.31
N THR A 456 -7.52 -6.77 -18.63
CA THR A 456 -8.91 -7.18 -18.81
C THR A 456 -9.76 -6.51 -17.74
N ILE A 457 -10.71 -5.69 -18.18
CA ILE A 457 -11.67 -4.99 -17.32
C ILE A 457 -13.05 -5.62 -17.42
N ARG A 458 -13.85 -5.44 -16.37
CA ARG A 458 -15.19 -6.03 -16.26
C ARG A 458 -16.17 -5.49 -17.30
N ASP A 459 -16.26 -4.17 -17.41
CA ASP A 459 -17.16 -3.46 -18.31
C ASP A 459 -16.54 -2.15 -18.80
N LEU A 460 -16.94 -1.71 -19.99
CA LEU A 460 -16.55 -0.42 -20.54
C LEU A 460 -17.75 0.24 -21.25
N PRO A 461 -18.76 0.72 -20.51
CA PRO A 461 -19.85 1.47 -21.11
C PRO A 461 -19.35 2.78 -21.71
N PHE A 462 -20.09 3.36 -22.67
CA PHE A 462 -19.72 4.60 -23.37
C PHE A 462 -19.18 5.71 -22.46
N ARG A 463 -19.85 5.97 -21.33
CA ARG A 463 -19.43 6.98 -20.33
C ARG A 463 -18.03 6.76 -19.72
N LYS A 464 -17.47 5.55 -19.84
CA LYS A 464 -16.16 5.14 -19.33
C LYS A 464 -15.06 5.09 -20.39
N PHE A 465 -15.35 5.45 -21.65
CA PHE A 465 -14.32 5.49 -22.70
C PHE A 465 -13.21 6.50 -22.39
N ASN A 466 -13.56 7.74 -22.03
CA ASN A 466 -12.57 8.75 -21.64
C ASN A 466 -11.81 8.33 -20.37
N PRO A 467 -12.46 7.90 -19.27
CA PRO A 467 -11.75 7.33 -18.12
C PRO A 467 -10.81 6.15 -18.47
N GLY A 468 -11.20 5.28 -19.40
CA GLY A 468 -10.35 4.18 -19.85
C GLY A 468 -9.13 4.63 -20.64
N ALA A 469 -9.30 5.57 -21.57
CA ALA A 469 -8.18 6.15 -22.28
C ALA A 469 -7.24 6.92 -21.33
N GLN A 470 -7.80 7.64 -20.35
CA GLN A 470 -7.03 8.31 -19.30
C GLN A 470 -6.24 7.31 -18.44
N ALA A 471 -6.87 6.21 -18.02
CA ALA A 471 -6.20 5.17 -17.24
C ALA A 471 -5.01 4.56 -17.99
N VAL A 472 -5.15 4.29 -19.29
CA VAL A 472 -4.05 3.79 -20.14
C VAL A 472 -2.92 4.82 -20.24
N LEU A 473 -3.26 6.09 -20.46
CA LEU A 473 -2.28 7.18 -20.50
C LEU A 473 -1.52 7.29 -19.17
N GLU A 474 -2.22 7.32 -18.05
CA GLU A 474 -1.62 7.38 -16.72
C GLU A 474 -0.77 6.15 -16.40
N ALA A 475 -1.26 4.94 -16.72
CA ALA A 475 -0.52 3.70 -16.57
C ALA A 475 0.78 3.71 -17.39
N SER A 476 0.77 4.30 -18.58
CA SER A 476 1.95 4.42 -19.44
C SER A 476 3.05 5.32 -18.87
N MET A 477 2.70 6.25 -17.99
CA MET A 477 3.68 7.10 -17.31
C MET A 477 4.43 6.34 -16.20
N GLU A 478 3.77 5.36 -15.58
CA GLU A 478 4.36 4.48 -14.56
C GLU A 478 5.24 3.41 -15.21
N LEU A 479 4.79 2.82 -16.32
CA LEU A 479 5.46 1.75 -17.04
C LEU A 479 6.10 2.32 -18.30
N ARG A 480 7.33 2.86 -18.22
CA ARG A 480 7.94 3.61 -19.35
C ARG A 480 8.53 2.74 -20.46
N ASP A 481 8.83 1.49 -20.16
CA ASP A 481 9.48 0.56 -21.09
C ASP A 481 8.48 -0.32 -21.88
N VAL A 482 7.19 -0.23 -21.57
CA VAL A 482 6.12 -1.00 -22.24
C VAL A 482 5.78 -0.38 -23.59
N GLU A 483 5.96 -1.09 -24.69
CA GLU A 483 5.72 -0.53 -26.03
C GLU A 483 4.23 -0.47 -26.40
N ARG A 484 3.42 -1.38 -25.87
CA ARG A 484 2.00 -1.50 -26.23
C ARG A 484 1.10 -1.76 -25.01
N PHE A 485 -0.06 -1.12 -25.00
CA PHE A 485 -1.10 -1.28 -24.00
C PHE A 485 -2.38 -1.75 -24.67
N GLU A 486 -2.96 -2.84 -24.16
CA GLU A 486 -4.23 -3.38 -24.61
C GLU A 486 -5.22 -3.44 -23.44
N VAL A 487 -6.42 -2.89 -23.63
CA VAL A 487 -7.53 -3.01 -22.68
C VAL A 487 -8.59 -3.90 -23.31
N ARG A 488 -8.91 -5.02 -22.67
CA ARG A 488 -9.96 -5.96 -23.10
C ARG A 488 -11.15 -5.87 -22.16
N VAL A 489 -12.35 -6.00 -22.72
CA VAL A 489 -13.57 -6.13 -21.92
C VAL A 489 -13.87 -7.61 -21.75
N ARG A 490 -14.21 -8.02 -20.53
CA ARG A 490 -14.53 -9.42 -20.24
C ARG A 490 -15.60 -9.96 -21.18
N GLY A 491 -15.31 -11.10 -21.80
CA GLY A 491 -16.21 -11.74 -22.77
C GLY A 491 -16.07 -11.21 -24.21
N HIS A 492 -15.21 -10.23 -24.47
CA HIS A 492 -14.86 -9.77 -25.81
C HIS A 492 -13.49 -10.33 -26.22
N GLU A 493 -13.40 -10.87 -27.44
CA GLU A 493 -12.14 -11.41 -27.99
C GLU A 493 -11.18 -10.29 -28.41
N GLN A 494 -11.72 -9.18 -28.94
CA GLN A 494 -10.95 -8.04 -29.43
C GLN A 494 -10.69 -7.02 -28.31
N ALA A 495 -9.52 -6.37 -28.37
CA ALA A 495 -9.22 -5.26 -27.47
C ALA A 495 -10.18 -4.09 -27.72
N ALA A 496 -10.68 -3.52 -26.62
CA ALA A 496 -11.50 -2.32 -26.62
C ALA A 496 -10.64 -1.08 -26.90
N LEU A 497 -9.47 -1.00 -26.24
CA LEU A 497 -8.49 0.06 -26.44
C LEU A 497 -7.13 -0.57 -26.75
N VAL A 498 -6.43 0.02 -27.71
CA VAL A 498 -5.05 -0.30 -28.05
C VAL A 498 -4.29 1.01 -28.16
N ALA A 499 -3.15 1.07 -27.50
CA ALA A 499 -2.28 2.23 -27.54
C ALA A 499 -0.80 1.83 -27.58
N THR A 500 -0.06 2.35 -28.56
CA THR A 500 1.40 2.24 -28.60
C THR A 500 2.06 3.39 -27.86
N ARG A 501 3.32 3.21 -27.46
CA ARG A 501 4.14 4.25 -26.84
C ARG A 501 4.13 5.56 -27.64
N ALA A 502 4.24 5.46 -28.96
CA ALA A 502 4.24 6.62 -29.87
C ALA A 502 2.92 7.39 -29.80
N THR A 503 1.79 6.69 -29.83
CA THR A 503 0.46 7.30 -29.72
C THR A 503 0.21 7.88 -28.34
N LEU A 504 0.64 7.18 -27.28
CA LEU A 504 0.55 7.66 -25.90
C LEU A 504 1.35 8.94 -25.71
N ALA A 505 2.57 9.03 -26.25
CA ALA A 505 3.37 10.26 -26.18
C ALA A 505 2.66 11.47 -26.83
N ARG A 506 1.95 11.24 -27.95
CA ARG A 506 1.15 12.29 -28.61
C ARG A 506 -0.03 12.72 -27.75
N ALA A 507 -0.76 11.77 -27.17
CA ALA A 507 -1.88 12.04 -26.29
C ALA A 507 -1.46 12.70 -24.97
N THR A 508 -0.32 12.32 -24.39
CA THR A 508 0.23 12.94 -23.16
C THR A 508 0.48 14.43 -23.37
N SER A 509 0.99 14.84 -24.53
CA SER A 509 1.18 16.27 -24.84
C SER A 509 -0.15 17.05 -24.85
N LEU A 510 -1.19 16.47 -25.46
CA LEU A 510 -2.53 17.05 -25.48
C LEU A 510 -3.15 17.10 -24.07
N TRP A 511 -2.98 16.01 -23.31
CA TRP A 511 -3.49 15.88 -21.94
C TRP A 511 -2.86 16.91 -21.00
N LEU A 512 -1.53 17.07 -21.03
CA LEU A 512 -0.83 18.09 -20.24
C LEU A 512 -1.28 19.52 -20.61
N THR A 513 -1.60 19.77 -21.88
CA THR A 513 -2.16 21.05 -22.32
C THR A 513 -3.56 21.27 -21.76
N ALA A 514 -4.41 20.24 -21.82
CA ALA A 514 -5.78 20.31 -21.34
C ALA A 514 -5.88 20.47 -19.81
N LEU A 515 -4.96 19.89 -19.03
CA LEU A 515 -4.95 20.05 -17.56
C LEU A 515 -4.87 21.51 -17.09
N ALA A 516 -4.37 22.44 -17.93
CA ALA A 516 -4.28 23.85 -17.57
C ALA A 516 -5.64 24.57 -17.59
N ASP A 517 -6.58 24.13 -18.43
CA ASP A 517 -7.82 24.86 -18.71
C ASP A 517 -9.10 24.06 -18.37
N PHE A 518 -9.01 22.75 -18.19
CA PHE A 518 -10.18 21.87 -18.03
C PHE A 518 -10.18 21.10 -16.71
N THR A 519 -11.33 21.12 -16.02
CA THR A 519 -11.57 20.28 -14.83
C THR A 519 -12.06 18.88 -15.19
N ILE A 520 -12.73 18.75 -16.34
CA ILE A 520 -13.16 17.48 -16.93
C ILE A 520 -12.42 17.35 -18.25
N MET A 521 -11.71 16.23 -18.45
CA MET A 521 -10.87 16.06 -19.63
C MET A 521 -11.72 15.96 -20.91
N PRO A 522 -11.50 16.82 -21.93
CA PRO A 522 -12.20 16.74 -23.20
C PRO A 522 -11.92 15.43 -23.93
N SER A 523 -12.91 14.89 -24.65
CA SER A 523 -12.79 13.61 -25.35
C SER A 523 -11.74 13.67 -26.46
N ALA A 524 -11.60 14.85 -27.06
CA ALA A 524 -10.62 15.11 -28.11
C ALA A 524 -9.17 14.75 -27.72
N VAL A 525 -8.80 14.86 -26.44
CA VAL A 525 -7.44 14.51 -25.96
C VAL A 525 -7.07 13.07 -26.32
N PHE A 526 -8.05 12.17 -26.28
CA PHE A 526 -7.86 10.74 -26.50
C PHE A 526 -8.09 10.30 -27.94
N LEU A 527 -8.37 11.23 -28.86
CA LEU A 527 -8.61 10.93 -30.27
C LEU A 527 -7.49 10.10 -30.91
N PRO A 528 -6.19 10.34 -30.65
CA PRO A 528 -5.13 9.48 -31.18
C PRO A 528 -5.25 8.02 -30.73
N LEU A 529 -5.61 7.77 -29.46
CA LEU A 529 -5.80 6.42 -28.91
C LEU A 529 -7.03 5.74 -29.53
N LEU A 530 -8.13 6.48 -29.67
CA LEU A 530 -9.35 5.95 -30.29
C LEU A 530 -9.06 5.51 -31.72
N VAL A 531 -8.34 6.33 -32.48
CA VAL A 531 -7.99 6.02 -33.87
C VAL A 531 -7.08 4.80 -33.97
N GLU A 532 -6.06 4.68 -33.11
CA GLU A 532 -5.22 3.49 -33.08
C GLU A 532 -6.02 2.22 -32.73
N SER A 533 -6.91 2.32 -31.74
CA SER A 533 -7.80 1.21 -31.35
C SER A 533 -8.70 0.78 -32.51
N ARG A 534 -9.16 1.70 -33.35
CA ARG A 534 -9.98 1.38 -34.53
C ARG A 534 -9.20 0.70 -35.64
N LEU A 535 -7.93 1.08 -35.85
CA LEU A 535 -7.09 0.48 -36.90
C LEU A 535 -6.86 -1.03 -36.71
N GLU A 536 -7.09 -1.55 -35.51
CA GLU A 536 -7.05 -2.99 -35.23
C GLU A 536 -8.21 -3.76 -35.87
N VAL A 537 -9.31 -3.08 -36.20
CA VAL A 537 -10.55 -3.72 -36.70
C VAL A 537 -11.15 -3.05 -37.93
N GLU A 538 -10.67 -1.87 -38.31
CA GLU A 538 -11.15 -1.08 -39.43
C GLU A 538 -10.02 -0.72 -40.39
N ALA A 539 -10.36 -0.50 -41.67
CA ALA A 539 -9.42 0.03 -42.66
C ALA A 539 -9.01 1.49 -42.33
N PRO A 540 -7.80 1.93 -42.70
CA PRO A 540 -7.31 3.28 -42.40
C PRO A 540 -8.24 4.42 -42.80
N ASP A 541 -8.89 4.33 -43.96
CA ASP A 541 -9.86 5.32 -44.42
C ASP A 541 -11.11 5.42 -43.53
N VAL A 542 -11.55 4.31 -42.95
CA VAL A 542 -12.71 4.26 -42.07
C VAL A 542 -12.35 4.90 -40.73
N ALA A 543 -11.20 4.53 -40.17
CA ALA A 543 -10.69 5.11 -38.93
C ALA A 543 -10.44 6.62 -39.06
N ALA A 544 -9.87 7.07 -40.17
CA ALA A 544 -9.63 8.49 -40.46
C ALA A 544 -10.94 9.29 -40.58
N ARG A 545 -11.96 8.75 -41.28
CA ARG A 545 -13.29 9.38 -41.35
C ARG A 545 -13.98 9.44 -39.98
N ALA A 546 -13.87 8.36 -39.19
CA ALA A 546 -14.39 8.35 -37.83
C ALA A 546 -13.69 9.39 -36.95
N ALA A 547 -12.37 9.56 -37.08
CA ALA A 547 -11.62 10.60 -36.37
C ALA A 547 -12.13 12.01 -36.71
N ALA A 548 -12.35 12.28 -38.01
CA ALA A 548 -12.90 13.54 -38.46
C ALA A 548 -14.33 13.76 -37.93
N TRP A 549 -15.18 12.73 -37.96
CA TRP A 549 -16.54 12.82 -37.43
C TRP A 549 -16.55 13.11 -35.92
N LEU A 550 -15.75 12.39 -35.12
CA LEU A 550 -15.64 12.60 -33.68
C LEU A 550 -15.14 14.01 -33.34
N ALA A 551 -14.11 14.49 -34.04
CA ALA A 551 -13.59 15.85 -33.85
C ALA A 551 -14.61 16.93 -34.25
N LEU A 552 -15.36 16.71 -35.33
CA LEU A 552 -16.42 17.62 -35.74
C LEU A 552 -17.60 17.59 -34.76
N ASN A 553 -17.96 16.42 -34.24
CA ASN A 553 -19.00 16.27 -33.23
C ASN A 553 -18.66 17.05 -31.95
N GLU A 554 -17.42 16.90 -31.44
CA GLU A 554 -16.94 17.66 -30.28
C GLU A 554 -16.98 19.17 -30.58
N ALA A 555 -16.54 19.59 -31.77
CA ALA A 555 -16.58 21.00 -32.17
C ALA A 555 -18.01 21.56 -32.28
N VAL A 556 -18.98 20.76 -32.74
CA VAL A 556 -20.40 21.15 -32.76
C VAL A 556 -20.93 21.34 -31.34
N GLN A 557 -20.68 20.38 -30.44
CA GLN A 557 -21.12 20.45 -29.04
C GLN A 557 -20.52 21.68 -28.34
N CYS A 558 -19.21 21.90 -28.52
CA CYS A 558 -18.50 23.07 -28.02
C CYS A 558 -19.11 24.40 -28.51
N LEU A 559 -19.55 24.46 -29.77
CA LEU A 559 -20.13 25.66 -30.37
C LEU A 559 -21.62 25.85 -30.05
N ASP A 560 -22.34 24.80 -29.65
CA ASP A 560 -23.73 24.89 -29.17
C ASP A 560 -23.81 25.67 -27.84
N ASP A 561 -22.76 25.60 -27.02
CA ASP A 561 -22.67 26.32 -25.75
C ASP A 561 -22.31 27.82 -25.92
N VAL A 562 -21.99 28.26 -27.15
CA VAL A 562 -21.63 29.65 -27.43
C VAL A 562 -22.89 30.54 -27.49
N PRO A 563 -22.99 31.61 -26.69
CA PRO A 563 -24.15 32.48 -26.68
C PRO A 563 -24.14 33.47 -27.86
N TRP A 564 -24.28 32.96 -29.09
CA TRP A 564 -24.15 33.72 -30.35
C TRP A 564 -24.92 35.03 -30.40
N VAL A 565 -26.15 35.02 -29.90
CA VAL A 565 -27.04 36.19 -29.90
C VAL A 565 -26.47 37.30 -29.01
N LEU A 566 -25.96 36.93 -27.83
CA LEU A 566 -25.42 37.89 -26.87
C LEU A 566 -24.05 38.42 -27.31
N LEU A 567 -23.22 37.57 -27.91
CA LEU A 567 -21.91 37.95 -28.44
C LEU A 567 -22.05 38.85 -29.67
N SER A 568 -22.98 38.55 -30.57
CA SER A 568 -23.24 39.36 -31.77
C SER A 568 -23.84 40.73 -31.43
N ALA A 569 -24.56 40.83 -30.30
CA ALA A 569 -25.07 42.09 -29.76
C ALA A 569 -24.03 42.87 -28.92
N GLY A 570 -22.83 42.31 -28.70
CA GLY A 570 -21.80 42.91 -27.84
C GLY A 570 -22.17 42.94 -26.35
N THR A 571 -23.12 42.10 -25.92
CA THR A 571 -23.70 42.10 -24.56
C THR A 571 -23.22 40.93 -23.69
N ALA A 572 -22.65 39.88 -24.29
CA ALA A 572 -22.00 38.80 -23.54
C ALA A 572 -20.58 39.17 -23.09
N PRO A 573 -20.15 38.70 -21.91
CA PRO A 573 -18.74 38.77 -21.51
C PRO A 573 -17.90 37.95 -22.48
N ARG A 574 -16.78 38.54 -22.95
CA ARG A 574 -15.87 37.88 -23.90
C ARG A 574 -15.29 36.60 -23.31
N GLU A 575 -15.15 36.54 -21.99
CA GLU A 575 -14.70 35.36 -21.26
C GLU A 575 -15.53 34.10 -21.55
N ALA A 576 -16.79 34.25 -21.99
CA ALA A 576 -17.62 33.14 -22.44
C ALA A 576 -17.04 32.37 -23.65
N LEU A 577 -16.16 33.01 -24.43
CA LEU A 577 -15.46 32.37 -25.55
C LEU A 577 -14.16 31.67 -25.15
N ARG A 578 -13.68 31.83 -23.91
CA ARG A 578 -12.38 31.28 -23.50
C ARG A 578 -12.35 29.76 -23.58
N LEU A 579 -13.31 29.10 -22.95
CA LEU A 579 -13.37 27.64 -22.92
C LEU A 579 -13.59 27.06 -24.34
N PRO A 580 -14.54 27.58 -25.15
CA PRO A 580 -14.69 27.14 -26.54
C PRO A 580 -13.43 27.34 -27.40
N ALA A 581 -12.73 28.46 -27.25
CA ALA A 581 -11.49 28.70 -27.99
C ALA A 581 -10.42 27.66 -27.66
N CYS A 582 -10.22 27.36 -26.37
CA CYS A 582 -9.26 26.35 -25.93
C CYS A 582 -9.66 24.95 -26.43
N GLU A 583 -10.94 24.59 -26.35
CA GLU A 583 -11.43 23.26 -26.72
C GLU A 583 -11.36 23.02 -28.23
N LEU A 584 -11.71 24.02 -29.06
CA LEU A 584 -11.53 23.96 -30.50
C LEU A 584 -10.05 23.85 -30.89
N ALA A 585 -9.17 24.59 -30.21
CA ALA A 585 -7.73 24.51 -30.46
C ALA A 585 -7.18 23.11 -30.14
N LEU A 586 -7.59 22.57 -28.99
CA LEU A 586 -7.25 21.22 -28.55
C LEU A 586 -7.78 20.16 -29.52
N THR A 587 -9.02 20.28 -29.97
CA THR A 587 -9.66 19.38 -30.93
C THR A 587 -8.95 19.39 -32.29
N ALA A 588 -8.58 20.57 -32.79
CA ALA A 588 -7.81 20.69 -34.02
C ALA A 588 -6.41 20.05 -33.90
N ALA A 589 -5.73 20.27 -32.76
CA ALA A 589 -4.43 19.67 -32.48
C ALA A 589 -4.53 18.15 -32.36
N ALA A 590 -5.53 17.64 -31.66
CA ALA A 590 -5.79 16.21 -31.51
C ALA A 590 -6.06 15.53 -32.84
N LEU A 591 -6.88 16.13 -33.71
CA LEU A 591 -7.14 15.60 -35.04
C LEU A 591 -5.87 15.57 -35.89
N SER A 592 -5.02 16.60 -35.78
CA SER A 592 -3.72 16.63 -36.44
C SER A 592 -2.80 15.48 -35.97
N GLN A 593 -2.79 15.18 -34.67
CA GLN A 593 -2.01 14.07 -34.11
C GLN A 593 -2.58 12.71 -34.53
N ALA A 594 -3.90 12.56 -34.51
CA ALA A 594 -4.58 11.34 -34.96
C ALA A 594 -4.27 11.01 -36.43
N MET A 595 -4.13 12.02 -37.29
CA MET A 595 -3.75 11.80 -38.69
C MET A 595 -2.36 11.20 -38.89
N THR A 596 -1.44 11.44 -37.95
CA THR A 596 -0.12 10.81 -37.99
C THR A 596 -0.13 9.34 -37.59
N VAL A 597 -1.28 8.80 -37.15
CA VAL A 597 -1.52 7.38 -36.86
C VAL A 597 -2.09 6.66 -38.10
N THR A 598 -2.98 7.30 -38.86
CA THR A 598 -3.65 6.71 -40.05
C THR A 598 -2.84 6.91 -41.33
N THR A 599 -1.62 6.35 -41.40
CA THR A 599 -0.79 6.43 -42.61
C THR A 599 -1.49 5.75 -43.79
N GLY A 600 -1.62 6.45 -44.92
CA GLY A 600 -2.20 5.91 -46.16
C GLY A 600 -3.71 6.12 -46.36
N ALA A 601 -4.39 6.89 -45.50
CA ALA A 601 -5.80 7.24 -45.67
C ALA A 601 -6.02 8.42 -46.64
N ASP A 602 -7.23 8.55 -47.23
CA ASP A 602 -7.65 9.74 -47.98
C ASP A 602 -7.70 10.97 -47.08
N GLU A 603 -6.62 11.77 -47.14
CA GLU A 603 -6.40 12.94 -46.29
C GLU A 603 -7.40 14.08 -46.54
N THR A 604 -8.17 14.05 -47.64
CA THR A 604 -8.93 15.23 -48.09
C THR A 604 -10.07 15.61 -47.14
N VAL A 605 -10.79 14.62 -46.60
CA VAL A 605 -11.90 14.84 -45.66
C VAL A 605 -11.38 15.31 -44.31
N VAL A 606 -10.35 14.65 -43.78
CA VAL A 606 -9.82 14.99 -42.45
C VAL A 606 -9.13 16.34 -42.45
N ALA A 607 -8.35 16.67 -43.50
CA ALA A 607 -7.74 17.98 -43.63
C ALA A 607 -8.79 19.11 -43.77
N ARG A 608 -9.97 18.83 -44.36
CA ARG A 608 -11.08 19.79 -44.41
C ARG A 608 -11.67 20.02 -43.01
N ALA A 609 -11.91 18.96 -42.24
CA ALA A 609 -12.38 19.05 -40.86
C ALA A 609 -11.38 19.82 -39.98
N GLN A 610 -10.10 19.42 -40.01
CA GLN A 610 -9.03 20.07 -39.25
C GLN A 610 -8.94 21.58 -39.56
N ARG A 611 -8.93 21.96 -40.84
CA ARG A 611 -8.88 23.39 -41.23
C ARG A 611 -10.08 24.18 -40.73
N ALA A 612 -11.27 23.58 -40.73
CA ALA A 612 -12.48 24.25 -40.26
C ALA A 612 -12.42 24.46 -38.74
N ILE A 613 -12.08 23.42 -37.97
CA ILE A 613 -11.97 23.48 -36.50
C ILE A 613 -10.83 24.41 -36.08
N HIS A 614 -9.65 24.30 -36.72
CA HIS A 614 -8.52 25.18 -36.44
C HIS A 614 -8.84 26.65 -36.74
N GLY A 615 -9.48 26.92 -37.89
CA GLY A 615 -9.95 28.26 -38.22
C GLY A 615 -10.90 28.80 -37.16
N ALA A 616 -11.82 27.97 -36.66
CA ALA A 616 -12.75 28.36 -35.61
C ALA A 616 -12.00 28.69 -34.31
N ALA A 617 -11.04 27.87 -33.91
CA ALA A 617 -10.18 28.14 -32.75
C ALA A 617 -9.43 29.49 -32.87
N VAL A 618 -8.88 29.79 -34.05
CA VAL A 618 -8.16 31.04 -34.32
C VAL A 618 -9.08 32.26 -34.19
N TYR A 619 -10.26 32.23 -34.81
CA TYR A 619 -11.20 33.36 -34.73
C TYR A 619 -11.80 33.52 -33.34
N ALA A 620 -12.04 32.42 -32.61
CA ALA A 620 -12.47 32.50 -31.21
C ALA A 620 -11.39 33.16 -30.33
N SER A 621 -10.12 32.81 -30.55
CA SER A 621 -8.98 33.42 -29.84
C SER A 621 -8.78 34.90 -30.20
N GLN A 622 -8.95 35.27 -31.46
CA GLN A 622 -8.90 36.66 -31.92
C GLN A 622 -10.05 37.49 -31.34
N ALA A 623 -11.25 36.92 -31.24
CA ALA A 623 -12.40 37.58 -30.62
C ALA A 623 -12.14 37.91 -29.13
N LEU A 624 -11.43 37.02 -28.42
CA LEU A 624 -11.02 37.22 -27.03
C LEU A 624 -9.98 38.34 -26.88
N ALA A 625 -8.93 38.35 -27.73
CA ALA A 625 -7.79 39.24 -27.59
C ALA A 625 -7.97 40.61 -28.27
N GLY A 626 -8.87 40.73 -29.24
CA GLY A 626 -8.98 41.90 -30.12
C GLY A 626 -9.75 43.10 -29.54
N PRO A 627 -9.56 44.31 -30.11
CA PRO A 627 -10.42 45.46 -29.86
C PRO A 627 -11.87 45.21 -30.33
N PRO A 628 -12.88 45.95 -29.82
CA PRO A 628 -14.31 45.71 -30.09
C PRO A 628 -14.68 45.49 -31.56
N ASP A 629 -14.12 46.30 -32.47
CA ASP A 629 -14.43 46.20 -33.90
C ASP A 629 -13.88 44.90 -34.53
N GLN A 630 -12.71 44.45 -34.10
CA GLN A 630 -12.12 43.17 -34.53
C GLN A 630 -12.82 41.97 -33.87
N THR A 631 -13.36 42.14 -32.65
CA THR A 631 -14.17 41.12 -31.99
C THR A 631 -15.43 40.81 -32.80
N ALA A 632 -16.15 41.85 -33.27
CA ALA A 632 -17.37 41.65 -34.06
C ALA A 632 -17.12 40.90 -35.38
N GLU A 633 -16.05 41.26 -36.10
CA GLU A 633 -15.63 40.55 -37.31
C GLU A 633 -15.24 39.10 -37.03
N SER A 634 -14.46 38.88 -35.97
CA SER A 634 -14.02 37.53 -35.57
C SER A 634 -15.20 36.64 -35.17
N VAL A 635 -16.19 37.17 -34.44
CA VAL A 635 -17.43 36.46 -34.08
C VAL A 635 -18.25 36.12 -35.33
N HIS A 636 -18.34 37.03 -36.31
CA HIS A 636 -19.03 36.76 -37.56
C HIS A 636 -18.36 35.63 -38.37
N LEU A 637 -17.02 35.65 -38.46
CA LEU A 637 -16.26 34.60 -39.13
C LEU A 637 -16.37 33.25 -38.41
N LEU A 638 -16.38 33.27 -37.08
CA LEU A 638 -16.59 32.09 -36.26
C LEU A 638 -17.98 31.46 -36.51
N ALA A 639 -19.04 32.27 -36.56
CA ALA A 639 -20.40 31.79 -36.86
C ALA A 639 -20.51 31.19 -38.28
N ARG A 640 -19.77 31.73 -39.26
CA ARG A 640 -19.68 31.12 -40.60
C ARG A 640 -18.97 29.77 -40.58
N LEU A 641 -17.94 29.62 -39.74
CA LEU A 641 -17.24 28.35 -39.57
C LEU A 641 -18.06 27.33 -38.81
N ASP A 642 -18.88 27.74 -37.83
CA ASP A 642 -19.86 26.86 -37.18
C ASP A 642 -20.78 26.20 -38.23
N GLY A 643 -21.41 27.00 -39.11
CA GLY A 643 -22.23 26.46 -40.20
C GLY A 643 -21.47 25.50 -41.12
N ARG A 644 -20.17 25.74 -41.37
CA ARG A 644 -19.33 24.83 -42.15
C ARG A 644 -19.01 23.53 -41.38
N ILE A 645 -18.71 23.63 -40.09
CA ILE A 645 -18.42 22.49 -39.21
C ILE A 645 -19.65 21.57 -39.16
N ARG A 646 -20.84 22.12 -38.93
CA ARG A 646 -22.11 21.36 -38.93
C ARG A 646 -22.39 20.68 -40.26
N ASN A 647 -22.14 21.36 -41.38
CA ASN A 647 -22.29 20.76 -42.72
C ASN A 647 -21.32 19.60 -42.95
N LEU A 648 -20.07 19.71 -42.49
CA LEU A 648 -19.09 18.62 -42.59
C LEU A 648 -19.47 17.46 -41.67
N TRP A 649 -19.92 17.75 -40.45
CA TRP A 649 -20.38 16.76 -39.47
C TRP A 649 -21.56 15.94 -40.03
N ALA A 650 -22.60 16.62 -40.53
CA ALA A 650 -23.79 15.97 -41.10
C ALA A 650 -23.52 15.19 -42.40
N ALA A 651 -22.45 15.54 -43.13
CA ALA A 651 -22.06 14.84 -44.36
C ALA A 651 -21.30 13.54 -44.11
N LEU A 652 -20.80 13.32 -42.90
CA LEU A 652 -20.07 12.12 -42.52
C LEU A 652 -21.00 11.14 -41.78
N PRO A 653 -20.86 9.82 -41.99
CA PRO A 653 -21.66 8.84 -41.29
C PRO A 653 -21.34 8.90 -39.79
N ALA A 654 -22.38 8.92 -38.96
CA ALA A 654 -22.21 8.82 -37.52
C ALA A 654 -21.45 7.55 -37.16
N CYS A 655 -20.54 7.65 -36.18
CA CYS A 655 -19.71 6.54 -35.77
C CYS A 655 -19.80 6.32 -34.26
N ALA A 656 -19.75 5.05 -33.85
CA ALA A 656 -19.47 4.69 -32.47
C ALA A 656 -18.03 5.10 -32.14
N PRO A 657 -17.66 5.49 -30.91
CA PRO A 657 -16.28 5.81 -30.57
C PRO A 657 -15.36 4.58 -30.65
N LEU A 658 -15.82 3.44 -30.12
CA LEU A 658 -15.11 2.17 -30.08
C LEU A 658 -15.98 1.02 -30.62
N PRO A 659 -15.79 0.61 -31.90
CA PRO A 659 -16.65 -0.35 -32.58
C PRO A 659 -16.54 -1.79 -32.05
N THR A 660 -15.54 -2.07 -31.22
CA THR A 660 -15.27 -3.38 -30.59
C THR A 660 -16.12 -3.63 -29.34
N VAL A 661 -16.63 -2.57 -28.71
CA VAL A 661 -17.45 -2.64 -27.49
C VAL A 661 -18.90 -2.29 -27.79
N ASP A 662 -19.12 -1.24 -28.58
CA ASP A 662 -20.44 -0.80 -28.99
C ASP A 662 -20.42 -0.42 -30.48
N ARG A 663 -21.33 -1.00 -31.26
CA ARG A 663 -21.47 -0.71 -32.69
C ARG A 663 -22.51 0.37 -32.97
N GLU A 664 -23.28 0.77 -31.96
CA GLU A 664 -24.29 1.81 -32.12
C GLU A 664 -23.60 3.18 -32.30
N PRO A 665 -23.92 3.92 -33.37
CA PRO A 665 -23.38 5.25 -33.57
C PRO A 665 -23.90 6.23 -32.51
N LEU A 666 -23.10 7.24 -32.19
CA LEU A 666 -23.54 8.32 -31.30
C LEU A 666 -24.75 9.03 -31.89
N ALA A 667 -25.83 9.11 -31.10
CA ALA A 667 -27.12 9.68 -31.47
C ALA A 667 -27.14 11.21 -31.38
#